data_AF-A0A430Q086-F1
#
_entry.id   AF-A0A430Q086-F1
#
_cell.length_a   1.000
_cell.length_b   1.000
_cell.length_c   1.000
_cell.angle_alpha   90.00
_cell.angle_beta   90.00
_cell.angle_gamma   90.00
#
_symmetry.space_group_name_H-M   'P 1'
#
loop_
_entity.id
_entity.type
_entity.pdbx_description
1 polymer ?
#
loop_
_entity_poly.entity_id
_entity_poly.type
_entity_poly.pdbx_seq_one_letter_code
_entity_poly.pdbx_strand_id
1 'polypeptide(L)'
;MCWHVIRERCAVSFHYYPDDCSDLSQAENEMGRFLKQYSLEDKTQAGKIMSAVGKALSSSAQQRLTLLSPLDRVHQEVKTFRQQAISDTTNTVKIMEQGRTEYRGALLWMKNVSEELDPDTYKQFGEVSVRSSTGNSYIDILNNSVLHTVQLFTNLINPVVEALKYVSSLGYDMLTFCIIEALATDQSKLEDLQLSQGLQALSLFTGLLCRKYQFDLAGLLQYVLNQLKVGKSYDLAILREILHRMSGIDISEEMTEEQLESMSGGELLLQEGGYYAQIRNTRRNAGRLKDALVEHNLIMPFIFLMAQQRDAIIFLDDPERHCKLAGRLYDQCQGTLVQFITFLSLQLTRDEMQTQCLNIDRMMGEFHVPADTAFCFHRNLFEQKVARLFESKEQAETMKSGEKSKSFSKTIFSAASLHVCNEIAAAIRPLYPARVWDELGIVFFITFWSLQSSDLVVPESAYQRQIQQLKEQIQQIDTPASGWNSTKKKREIERLENLIERLTNEQAEREEHVTRVRAWLMTERDNWFQTRLATKTDTITQFLQLCIYPRVCFTATDAIYAAQFMHVLHQLKTARFSTLICLDRIFNDITLPTSMCTENEAHRYGRFLCAVLELVMRWHASEEVFNQECGQYPGFVTVFRKTYQGLDANTKPDQLQYENYRHVVHKWHYRITKAIVACLESGNYVQIRNALIVLTRILPQYPKITQFGSAVERRVNKLKDEEKDRRPDLK
;
A
#
# COMPACT_ATOMS: atom_id res chain seq x y z
N MET A 1 24.83 -3.44 57.77
CA MET A 1 25.58 -4.29 58.72
C MET A 1 24.69 -5.22 59.53
N CYS A 2 23.57 -4.78 60.13
CA CYS A 2 22.66 -5.66 60.91
C CYS A 2 22.01 -6.80 60.10
N TRP A 3 21.67 -6.58 58.82
CA TRP A 3 21.07 -7.62 57.96
C TRP A 3 22.04 -8.76 57.59
N HIS A 4 23.34 -8.49 57.51
CA HIS A 4 24.33 -9.50 57.15
C HIS A 4 24.59 -10.48 58.31
N VAL A 5 24.59 -9.99 59.54
CA VAL A 5 24.75 -10.80 60.76
C VAL A 5 23.52 -11.68 61.03
N ILE A 6 22.32 -11.17 60.73
CA ILE A 6 21.08 -11.97 60.77
C ILE A 6 21.10 -13.05 59.67
N ARG A 7 21.55 -12.70 58.45
CA ARG A 7 21.64 -13.62 57.31
C ARG A 7 22.57 -14.82 57.57
N GLU A 8 23.74 -14.60 58.15
CA GLU A 8 24.69 -15.70 58.41
C GLU A 8 24.28 -16.57 59.61
N ARG A 9 23.78 -15.96 60.71
CA ARG A 9 23.35 -16.74 61.87
C ARG A 9 22.06 -17.52 61.63
N CYS A 10 21.10 -16.99 60.86
CA CYS A 10 19.86 -17.72 60.53
C CYS A 10 20.09 -18.80 59.46
N ALA A 11 20.97 -18.59 58.47
CA ALA A 11 21.17 -19.56 57.40
C ALA A 11 21.86 -20.85 57.87
N VAL A 12 22.83 -20.76 58.81
CA VAL A 12 23.52 -21.94 59.35
C VAL A 12 22.64 -22.69 60.36
N SER A 13 21.86 -21.96 61.17
CA SER A 13 21.02 -22.55 62.21
C SER A 13 19.66 -23.08 61.75
N PHE A 14 19.23 -22.90 60.50
CA PHE A 14 17.96 -23.48 60.00
C PHE A 14 18.16 -24.64 59.03
N HIS A 15 19.35 -24.83 58.48
CA HIS A 15 19.57 -25.82 57.41
C HIS A 15 19.83 -27.24 57.94
N TYR A 16 20.44 -27.36 59.11
CA TYR A 16 20.75 -28.65 59.78
C TYR A 16 19.85 -28.94 60.99
N TYR A 17 19.13 -27.92 61.46
CA TYR A 17 18.37 -27.96 62.72
C TYR A 17 17.16 -28.90 62.72
N PRO A 18 16.40 -29.08 61.62
CA PRO A 18 15.29 -30.03 61.59
C PRO A 18 15.77 -31.48 61.71
N ASP A 19 16.83 -31.82 60.96
CA ASP A 19 17.43 -33.17 60.95
C ASP A 19 18.06 -33.47 62.32
N ASP A 20 18.87 -32.56 62.85
CA ASP A 20 19.49 -32.69 64.18
C ASP A 20 18.44 -32.80 65.30
N CYS A 21 17.32 -32.07 65.19
CA CYS A 21 16.25 -32.10 66.19
C CYS A 21 15.41 -33.39 66.11
N SER A 22 15.24 -33.95 64.91
CA SER A 22 14.62 -35.27 64.71
C SER A 22 15.47 -36.38 65.30
N ASP A 23 16.77 -36.41 64.98
CA ASP A 23 17.71 -37.42 65.45
C ASP A 23 17.88 -37.38 66.98
N LEU A 24 18.02 -36.17 67.54
CA LEU A 24 18.08 -35.99 68.99
C LEU A 24 16.78 -36.42 69.66
N SER A 25 15.61 -36.09 69.10
CA SER A 25 14.33 -36.49 69.66
C SER A 25 14.12 -38.00 69.60
N GLN A 26 14.63 -38.67 68.57
CA GLN A 26 14.59 -40.13 68.45
C GLN A 26 15.46 -40.79 69.54
N ALA A 27 16.71 -40.37 69.69
CA ALA A 27 17.59 -40.86 70.76
C ALA A 27 17.01 -40.58 72.16
N GLU A 28 16.46 -39.38 72.33
CA GLU A 28 15.61 -38.91 73.45
C GLU A 28 14.59 -39.98 73.91
N ASN A 29 13.77 -40.37 72.93
CA ASN A 29 12.65 -41.28 73.12
C ASN A 29 13.09 -42.73 73.34
N GLU A 30 14.11 -43.19 72.62
CA GLU A 30 14.67 -44.53 72.79
C GLU A 30 15.25 -44.71 74.20
N MET A 31 16.02 -43.72 74.67
CA MET A 31 16.53 -43.69 76.04
C MET A 31 15.40 -43.63 77.08
N GLY A 32 14.37 -42.82 76.82
CA GLY A 32 13.19 -42.74 77.69
C GLY A 32 12.44 -44.07 77.81
N ARG A 33 12.28 -44.80 76.70
CA ARG A 33 11.66 -46.14 76.67
C ARG A 33 12.52 -47.17 77.39
N PHE A 34 13.83 -47.15 77.15
CA PHE A 34 14.79 -48.01 77.81
C PHE A 34 14.72 -47.87 79.34
N LEU A 35 14.83 -46.65 79.86
CA LEU A 35 14.75 -46.38 81.30
C LEU A 35 13.41 -46.82 81.90
N LYS A 36 12.31 -46.65 81.15
CA LYS A 36 10.98 -47.11 81.59
C LYS A 36 10.91 -48.64 81.66
N GLN A 37 11.51 -49.36 80.73
CA GLN A 37 11.49 -50.83 80.73
C GLN A 37 12.25 -51.39 81.93
N TYR A 38 13.47 -50.92 82.18
CA TYR A 38 14.26 -51.36 83.34
C TYR A 38 13.67 -50.89 84.68
N SER A 39 12.93 -49.77 84.70
CA SER A 39 12.21 -49.33 85.91
C SER A 39 11.13 -50.31 86.39
N LEU A 40 10.63 -51.19 85.52
CA LEU A 40 9.62 -52.19 85.88
C LEU A 40 10.25 -53.41 86.57
N GLU A 41 11.54 -53.67 86.31
CA GLU A 41 12.29 -54.79 86.87
C GLU A 41 12.90 -54.42 88.24
N ASP A 42 13.32 -53.16 88.41
CA ASP A 42 13.91 -52.66 89.65
C ASP A 42 12.86 -52.06 90.61
N LYS A 43 12.58 -52.76 91.72
CA LYS A 43 11.62 -52.32 92.76
C LYS A 43 12.22 -51.35 93.78
N THR A 44 13.50 -50.99 93.66
CA THR A 44 14.15 -50.03 94.55
C THR A 44 13.77 -48.58 94.21
N GLN A 45 14.29 -47.63 95.00
CA GLN A 45 14.12 -46.20 94.72
C GLN A 45 14.73 -45.79 93.37
N ALA A 46 15.75 -46.51 92.89
CA ALA A 46 16.37 -46.27 91.59
C ALA A 46 15.38 -46.52 90.44
N GLY A 47 14.60 -47.60 90.49
CA GLY A 47 13.53 -47.87 89.51
C GLY A 47 12.49 -46.75 89.44
N LYS A 48 12.05 -46.20 90.58
CA LYS A 48 11.11 -45.05 90.59
C LYS A 48 11.69 -43.82 89.90
N ILE A 49 12.97 -43.51 90.12
CA ILE A 49 13.68 -42.39 89.47
C ILE A 49 13.81 -42.65 87.96
N MET A 50 14.21 -43.86 87.55
CA MET A 50 14.29 -44.24 86.14
C MET A 50 12.95 -44.09 85.41
N SER A 51 11.84 -44.45 86.06
CA SER A 51 10.49 -44.28 85.48
C SER A 51 10.12 -42.80 85.29
N ALA A 52 10.45 -41.95 86.27
CA ALA A 52 10.18 -40.51 86.20
C ALA A 52 11.04 -39.83 85.12
N VAL A 53 12.34 -40.14 85.07
CA VAL A 53 13.26 -39.63 84.05
C VAL A 53 12.86 -40.12 82.66
N GLY A 54 12.49 -41.41 82.52
CA GLY A 54 12.04 -41.98 81.25
C GLY A 54 10.80 -41.27 80.71
N LYS A 55 9.81 -40.96 81.56
CA LYS A 55 8.64 -40.16 81.16
C LYS A 55 9.00 -38.72 80.78
N ALA A 56 9.90 -38.08 81.52
CA ALA A 56 10.33 -36.71 81.24
C ALA A 56 11.06 -36.60 79.89
N LEU A 57 11.98 -37.53 79.60
CA LEU A 57 12.70 -37.59 78.31
C LEU A 57 11.73 -37.82 77.14
N SER A 58 10.80 -38.77 77.26
CA SER A 58 9.81 -38.99 76.20
C SER A 58 8.87 -37.80 75.99
N SER A 59 8.47 -37.12 77.08
CA SER A 59 7.66 -35.90 76.97
C SER A 59 8.43 -34.75 76.30
N SER A 60 9.71 -34.57 76.62
CA SER A 60 10.59 -33.56 76.03
C SER A 60 10.82 -33.81 74.54
N ALA A 61 11.10 -35.07 74.16
CA ALA A 61 11.22 -35.49 72.77
C ALA A 61 9.95 -35.21 71.97
N GLN A 62 8.77 -35.54 72.51
CA GLN A 62 7.50 -35.29 71.82
C GLN A 62 7.25 -33.78 71.60
N GLN A 63 7.55 -32.96 72.61
CA GLN A 63 7.42 -31.49 72.49
C GLN A 63 8.34 -30.93 71.40
N ARG A 64 9.58 -31.39 71.28
CA ARG A 64 10.49 -30.99 70.20
C ARG A 64 10.01 -31.42 68.82
N LEU A 65 9.51 -32.65 68.67
CA LEU A 65 8.92 -33.10 67.40
C LEU A 65 7.73 -32.24 66.97
N THR A 66 6.97 -31.70 67.92
CA THR A 66 5.82 -30.82 67.62
C THR A 66 6.27 -29.48 67.02
N LEU A 67 7.52 -29.06 67.25
CA LEU A 67 8.09 -27.81 66.72
C LEU A 67 8.63 -27.95 65.28
N LEU A 68 8.84 -29.16 64.78
CA LEU A 68 9.38 -29.40 63.43
C LEU A 68 8.46 -28.85 62.33
N SER A 69 7.15 -29.12 62.40
CA SER A 69 6.20 -28.65 61.38
C SER A 69 6.12 -27.12 61.26
N PRO A 70 6.03 -26.34 62.37
CA PRO A 70 6.15 -24.89 62.31
C PRO A 70 7.50 -24.40 61.74
N LEU A 71 8.62 -25.05 62.10
CA LEU A 71 9.95 -24.67 61.62
C LEU A 71 10.11 -24.91 60.12
N ASP A 72 9.64 -26.05 59.61
CA ASP A 72 9.67 -26.38 58.17
C ASP A 72 8.84 -25.38 57.36
N ARG A 73 7.68 -24.98 57.88
CA ARG A 73 6.84 -23.98 57.24
C ARG A 73 7.56 -22.63 57.14
N VAL A 74 8.17 -22.17 58.23
CA VAL A 74 8.95 -20.92 58.22
C VAL A 74 10.14 -21.02 57.26
N HIS A 75 10.82 -22.17 57.22
CA HIS A 75 11.90 -22.40 56.28
C HIS A 75 11.44 -22.28 54.82
N GLN A 76 10.31 -22.91 54.48
CA GLN A 76 9.73 -22.81 53.13
C GLN A 76 9.31 -21.37 52.79
N GLU A 77 8.65 -20.67 53.70
CA GLU A 77 8.23 -19.27 53.48
C GLU A 77 9.44 -18.35 53.24
N VAL A 78 10.51 -18.50 54.04
CA VAL A 78 11.76 -17.74 53.86
C VAL A 78 12.46 -18.10 52.55
N LYS A 79 12.47 -19.37 52.16
CA LYS A 79 13.07 -19.83 50.90
C LYS A 79 12.34 -19.24 49.69
N THR A 80 11.01 -19.30 49.69
CA THR A 80 10.15 -18.73 48.64
C THR A 80 10.33 -17.22 48.54
N PHE A 81 10.29 -16.51 49.67
CA PHE A 81 10.54 -15.06 49.70
C PHE A 81 11.91 -14.70 49.12
N ARG A 82 12.96 -15.47 49.46
CA ARG A 82 14.32 -15.23 48.96
C ARG A 82 14.48 -15.55 47.48
N GLN A 83 13.92 -16.66 47.01
CA GLN A 83 14.13 -17.14 45.65
C GLN A 83 13.25 -16.43 44.62
N GLN A 84 12.02 -16.04 44.99
CA GLN A 84 11.09 -15.39 44.08
C GLN A 84 11.03 -13.89 44.36
N ALA A 85 10.53 -13.46 45.52
CA ALA A 85 10.27 -12.04 45.77
C ALA A 85 11.53 -11.16 45.68
N ILE A 86 12.65 -11.59 46.28
CA ILE A 86 13.92 -10.84 46.19
C ILE A 86 14.50 -10.89 44.78
N SER A 87 14.43 -12.04 44.11
CA SER A 87 14.99 -12.21 42.75
C SER A 87 14.22 -11.36 41.74
N ASP A 88 12.89 -11.38 41.78
CA ASP A 88 12.03 -10.61 40.89
C ASP A 88 12.24 -9.12 41.09
N THR A 89 12.27 -8.67 42.35
CA THR A 89 12.55 -7.26 42.67
C THR A 89 13.94 -6.85 42.17
N THR A 90 14.95 -7.73 42.32
CA THR A 90 16.30 -7.46 41.82
C THR A 90 16.32 -7.34 40.29
N ASN A 91 15.56 -8.19 39.58
CA ASN A 91 15.44 -8.12 38.13
C ASN A 91 14.74 -6.83 37.68
N THR A 92 13.64 -6.46 38.31
CA THR A 92 12.94 -5.19 38.02
C THR A 92 13.85 -3.98 38.28
N VAL A 93 14.62 -3.98 39.37
CA VAL A 93 15.57 -2.91 39.68
C VAL A 93 16.69 -2.85 38.64
N LYS A 94 17.25 -3.98 38.20
CA LYS A 94 18.26 -4.01 37.13
C LYS A 94 17.74 -3.44 35.81
N ILE A 95 16.53 -3.83 35.40
CA ILE A 95 15.88 -3.31 34.19
C ILE A 95 15.66 -1.79 34.33
N MET A 96 15.18 -1.33 35.49
CA MET A 96 15.01 0.10 35.78
C MET A 96 16.35 0.86 35.76
N GLU A 97 17.41 0.32 36.36
CA GLU A 97 18.73 0.95 36.37
C GLU A 97 19.36 1.01 34.98
N GLN A 98 19.16 -0.03 34.16
CA GLN A 98 19.58 -0.05 32.76
C GLN A 98 18.83 1.02 31.96
N GLY A 99 17.50 1.05 32.00
CA GLY A 99 16.70 2.07 31.33
C GLY A 99 17.01 3.49 31.81
N ARG A 100 17.29 3.68 33.10
CA ARG A 100 17.75 4.96 33.65
C ARG A 100 19.11 5.37 33.09
N THR A 101 20.03 4.43 32.94
CA THR A 101 21.39 4.69 32.42
C THR A 101 21.34 5.04 30.93
N GLU A 102 20.53 4.32 30.15
CA GLU A 102 20.25 4.62 28.74
C GLU A 102 19.61 6.00 28.59
N TYR A 103 18.60 6.32 29.40
CA TYR A 103 17.94 7.63 29.39
C TYR A 103 18.89 8.78 29.78
N ARG A 104 19.75 8.58 30.79
CA ARG A 104 20.76 9.57 31.16
C ARG A 104 21.83 9.72 30.08
N GLY A 105 22.22 8.63 29.42
CA GLY A 105 23.10 8.65 28.25
C GLY A 105 22.50 9.48 27.12
N ALA A 106 21.23 9.23 26.80
CA ALA A 106 20.49 9.98 25.78
C ALA A 106 20.33 11.47 26.14
N LEU A 107 20.02 11.81 27.40
CA LEU A 107 19.94 13.20 27.86
C LEU A 107 21.29 13.92 27.83
N LEU A 108 22.37 13.26 28.26
CA LEU A 108 23.71 13.84 28.25
C LEU A 108 24.18 14.04 26.80
N TRP A 109 23.88 13.09 25.93
CA TRP A 109 24.12 13.19 24.50
C TRP A 109 23.29 14.32 23.88
N MET A 110 21.98 14.40 24.14
CA MET A 110 21.12 15.49 23.67
C MET A 110 21.60 16.86 24.18
N LYS A 111 22.11 16.92 25.41
CA LYS A 111 22.69 18.14 25.98
C LYS A 111 23.98 18.51 25.27
N ASN A 112 24.92 17.58 25.12
CA ASN A 112 26.18 17.82 24.41
C ASN A 112 25.92 18.18 22.96
N VAL A 113 25.06 17.44 22.28
CA VAL A 113 24.61 17.73 20.92
C VAL A 113 23.91 19.08 20.87
N SER A 114 23.03 19.45 21.81
CA SER A 114 22.39 20.78 21.84
C SER A 114 23.36 21.93 22.14
N GLU A 115 24.43 21.69 22.90
CA GLU A 115 25.50 22.67 23.18
C GLU A 115 26.53 22.72 22.02
N GLU A 116 26.63 21.66 21.21
CA GLU A 116 27.51 21.52 20.03
C GLU A 116 26.78 21.79 18.68
N LEU A 117 25.46 21.96 18.70
CA LEU A 117 24.55 22.26 17.58
C LEU A 117 24.51 23.77 17.25
N ASP A 118 25.50 24.55 17.69
CA ASP A 118 25.67 25.91 17.18
C ASP A 118 25.99 25.80 15.66
N PRO A 119 25.29 26.54 14.77
CA PRO A 119 25.41 26.40 13.32
C PRO A 119 26.84 26.52 12.77
N ASP A 120 27.73 27.16 13.52
CA ASP A 120 29.13 27.38 13.15
C ASP A 120 30.06 26.18 13.46
N THR A 121 29.64 25.24 14.32
CA THR A 121 30.48 24.10 14.77
C THR A 121 30.35 22.84 13.88
N TYR A 122 29.37 22.79 12.97
CA TYR A 122 29.14 21.67 12.03
C TYR A 122 30.35 21.29 11.16
N LYS A 123 31.22 22.25 10.85
CA LYS A 123 32.44 21.99 10.07
C LYS A 123 33.49 21.21 10.84
N GLN A 124 33.52 21.34 12.17
CA GLN A 124 34.54 20.72 13.02
C GLN A 124 34.17 19.27 13.41
N PHE A 125 32.89 18.96 13.59
CA PHE A 125 32.45 17.59 13.92
C PHE A 125 32.71 16.58 12.79
N GLY A 126 32.52 17.00 11.53
CA GLY A 126 32.86 16.18 10.37
C GLY A 126 34.35 15.85 10.26
N GLU A 127 35.23 16.75 10.73
CA GLU A 127 36.67 16.50 10.74
C GLU A 127 37.13 15.69 11.96
N VAL A 128 36.52 15.88 13.14
CA VAL A 128 36.92 15.22 14.39
C VAL A 128 36.43 13.78 14.45
N SER A 129 35.19 13.51 14.05
CA SER A 129 34.62 12.15 14.11
C SER A 129 35.21 11.19 13.05
N VAL A 130 35.77 11.74 11.97
CA VAL A 130 36.42 10.97 10.87
C VAL A 130 37.89 10.68 11.17
N ARG A 131 38.56 11.50 12.00
CA ARG A 131 39.98 11.31 12.36
C ARG A 131 40.22 10.34 13.52
N SER A 132 39.23 10.09 14.37
CA SER A 132 39.41 9.34 15.62
C SER A 132 39.13 7.83 15.54
N SER A 133 38.67 7.30 14.41
CA SER A 133 38.19 5.92 14.32
C SER A 133 39.15 4.98 13.58
N THR A 134 39.99 4.26 14.35
CA THR A 134 40.58 2.99 13.92
C THR A 134 39.49 1.92 13.73
N GLY A 135 39.61 1.10 12.68
CA GLY A 135 38.51 0.41 11.97
C GLY A 135 37.44 -0.39 12.74
N ASN A 136 37.71 -0.90 13.96
CA ASN A 136 36.69 -1.63 14.73
C ASN A 136 35.76 -0.71 15.54
N SER A 137 36.22 0.50 15.91
CA SER A 137 35.38 1.46 16.65
C SER A 137 34.37 2.18 15.74
N TYR A 138 34.56 2.13 14.42
CA TYR A 138 33.73 2.87 13.47
C TYR A 138 32.35 2.23 13.29
N ILE A 139 32.29 0.90 13.23
CA ILE A 139 31.05 0.13 13.07
C ILE A 139 30.17 0.27 14.33
N ASP A 140 30.75 0.10 15.53
CA ASP A 140 30.00 0.20 16.78
C ASP A 140 29.43 1.61 17.00
N ILE A 141 30.17 2.66 16.65
CA ILE A 141 29.70 4.05 16.73
C ILE A 141 28.55 4.26 15.72
N LEU A 142 28.71 3.85 14.46
CA LEU A 142 27.66 4.01 13.46
C LEU A 142 26.38 3.23 13.82
N ASN A 143 26.52 1.97 14.25
CA ASN A 143 25.39 1.08 14.53
C ASN A 143 24.66 1.48 15.82
N ASN A 144 25.37 1.60 16.96
CA ASN A 144 24.75 1.85 18.26
C ASN A 144 24.43 3.32 18.55
N SER A 145 25.17 4.29 17.97
CA SER A 145 24.95 5.70 18.28
C SER A 145 24.20 6.48 17.19
N VAL A 146 24.42 6.18 15.91
CA VAL A 146 23.77 6.92 14.82
C VAL A 146 22.43 6.28 14.42
N LEU A 147 22.40 4.98 14.11
CA LEU A 147 21.18 4.32 13.65
C LEU A 147 20.11 4.21 14.74
N HIS A 148 20.49 3.87 15.97
CA HIS A 148 19.57 3.85 17.10
C HIS A 148 18.96 5.25 17.39
N THR A 149 19.76 6.31 17.29
CA THR A 149 19.27 7.69 17.45
C THR A 149 18.29 8.07 16.34
N VAL A 150 18.59 7.69 15.09
CA VAL A 150 17.69 7.92 13.95
C VAL A 150 16.37 7.18 14.13
N GLN A 151 16.40 5.94 14.63
CA GLN A 151 15.19 5.15 14.89
C GLN A 151 14.30 5.76 15.99
N LEU A 152 14.89 6.40 17.00
CA LEU A 152 14.15 7.04 18.09
C LEU A 152 13.70 8.49 17.79
N PHE A 153 14.49 9.24 17.01
CA PHE A 153 14.32 10.68 16.83
C PHE A 153 14.32 11.08 15.35
N THR A 154 13.13 11.09 14.73
CA THR A 154 12.94 11.43 13.30
C THR A 154 13.35 12.85 12.94
N ASN A 155 13.27 13.78 13.88
CA ASN A 155 13.70 15.18 13.73
C ASN A 155 15.22 15.33 13.53
N LEU A 156 16.03 14.36 13.99
CA LEU A 156 17.49 14.39 13.86
C LEU A 156 18.00 13.82 12.53
N ILE A 157 17.13 13.25 11.70
CA ILE A 157 17.51 12.62 10.43
C ILE A 157 18.24 13.59 9.50
N ASN A 158 17.69 14.77 9.26
CA ASN A 158 18.29 15.75 8.34
C ASN A 158 19.68 16.24 8.81
N PRO A 159 19.85 16.68 10.09
CA PRO A 159 21.16 17.02 10.63
C PRO A 159 22.19 15.88 10.54
N VAL A 160 21.78 14.64 10.84
CA VAL A 160 22.68 13.48 10.75
C VAL A 160 23.13 13.24 9.30
N VAL A 161 22.20 13.30 8.34
CA VAL A 161 22.54 13.18 6.91
C VAL A 161 23.46 14.30 6.45
N GLU A 162 23.40 15.50 7.05
CA GLU A 162 24.36 16.59 6.80
C GLU A 162 25.74 16.33 7.39
N ALA A 163 25.82 15.81 8.60
CA ALA A 163 27.08 15.45 9.26
C ALA A 163 27.85 14.36 8.49
N LEU A 164 27.14 13.43 7.85
CA LEU A 164 27.73 12.34 7.07
C LEU A 164 28.50 12.79 5.81
N LYS A 165 28.48 14.08 5.45
CA LYS A 165 29.18 14.62 4.26
C LYS A 165 30.66 14.31 4.22
N TYR A 166 31.30 14.22 5.39
CA TYR A 166 32.75 14.06 5.54
C TYR A 166 33.18 12.59 5.63
N VAL A 167 32.24 11.66 5.55
CA VAL A 167 32.52 10.22 5.58
C VAL A 167 33.25 9.79 4.30
N SER A 168 34.22 8.88 4.45
CA SER A 168 34.96 8.30 3.33
C SER A 168 34.08 7.38 2.49
N SER A 169 34.49 7.07 1.25
CA SER A 169 33.80 6.11 0.38
C SER A 169 33.56 4.76 1.09
N LEU A 170 34.59 4.22 1.74
CA LEU A 170 34.50 3.00 2.54
C LEU A 170 33.49 3.14 3.70
N GLY A 171 33.41 4.32 4.32
CA GLY A 171 32.47 4.55 5.41
C GLY A 171 31.01 4.49 4.97
N TYR A 172 30.69 4.84 3.72
CA TYR A 172 29.34 4.65 3.17
C TYR A 172 29.01 3.17 2.91
N ASP A 173 29.98 2.37 2.48
CA ASP A 173 29.77 0.92 2.30
C ASP A 173 29.56 0.23 3.66
N MET A 174 30.36 0.60 4.67
CA MET A 174 30.18 0.14 6.05
C MET A 174 28.83 0.59 6.63
N LEU A 175 28.40 1.82 6.37
CA LEU A 175 27.08 2.31 6.78
C LEU A 175 25.96 1.53 6.09
N THR A 176 26.10 1.20 4.81
CA THR A 176 25.13 0.38 4.08
C THR A 176 24.99 -1.00 4.71
N PHE A 177 26.10 -1.63 5.11
CA PHE A 177 26.07 -2.87 5.86
C PHE A 177 25.37 -2.72 7.22
N CYS A 178 25.67 -1.66 7.99
CA CYS A 178 25.02 -1.40 9.27
C CYS A 178 23.51 -1.18 9.12
N ILE A 179 23.05 -0.51 8.06
CA ILE A 179 21.62 -0.35 7.76
C ILE A 179 20.97 -1.72 7.52
N ILE A 180 21.60 -2.59 6.73
CA ILE A 180 21.10 -3.95 6.46
C ILE A 180 21.03 -4.78 7.75
N GLU A 181 22.04 -4.68 8.61
CA GLU A 181 22.08 -5.35 9.91
C GLU A 181 20.97 -4.84 10.85
N ALA A 182 20.77 -3.52 10.94
CA ALA A 182 19.70 -2.92 11.73
C ALA A 182 18.32 -3.37 11.24
N LEU A 183 18.12 -3.44 9.92
CA LEU A 183 16.88 -3.97 9.33
C LEU A 183 16.68 -5.45 9.62
N ALA A 184 17.75 -6.26 9.67
CA ALA A 184 17.65 -7.67 10.01
C ALA A 184 17.37 -7.91 11.50
N THR A 185 17.86 -7.02 12.37
CA THR A 185 17.79 -7.14 13.83
C THR A 185 16.45 -6.64 14.39
N ASP A 186 15.77 -5.73 13.70
CA ASP A 186 14.51 -5.16 14.17
C ASP A 186 13.40 -6.24 14.29
N GLN A 187 13.23 -6.77 15.51
CA GLN A 187 12.19 -7.75 15.86
C GLN A 187 10.83 -7.09 16.08
N SER A 188 10.75 -5.75 16.18
CA SER A 188 9.50 -5.00 16.38
C SER A 188 8.61 -4.95 15.13
N LYS A 189 9.06 -5.53 14.00
CA LYS A 189 8.28 -5.66 12.76
C LYS A 189 6.97 -6.45 12.93
N LEU A 190 6.80 -7.17 14.03
CA LEU A 190 5.68 -8.07 14.31
C LEU A 190 4.62 -7.48 15.26
N GLU A 191 4.93 -6.39 15.97
CA GLU A 191 4.01 -5.82 16.97
C GLU A 191 3.29 -4.57 16.44
N ASP A 192 1.98 -4.75 16.22
CA ASP A 192 0.89 -3.76 16.15
C ASP A 192 0.98 -2.52 15.24
N LEU A 193 0.02 -2.46 14.30
CA LEU A 193 -0.78 -1.32 13.77
C LEU A 193 -0.12 0.02 13.33
N GLN A 194 1.07 0.34 13.76
CA GLN A 194 1.96 1.37 13.26
C GLN A 194 3.17 0.59 12.75
N LEU A 195 3.54 0.68 11.46
CA LEU A 195 4.90 0.27 11.07
C LEU A 195 5.86 0.82 12.13
N SER A 196 6.77 -0.01 12.67
CA SER A 196 7.66 0.43 13.74
C SER A 196 8.18 1.82 13.38
N GLN A 197 7.98 2.80 14.26
CA GLN A 197 8.42 4.17 13.97
C GLN A 197 9.91 4.17 13.58
N GLY A 198 10.66 3.22 14.13
CA GLY A 198 12.02 2.86 13.72
C GLY A 198 12.17 2.48 12.24
N LEU A 199 11.35 1.58 11.68
CA LEU A 199 11.42 1.21 10.26
C LEU A 199 11.08 2.38 9.33
N GLN A 200 10.08 3.20 9.69
CA GLN A 200 9.75 4.40 8.91
C GLN A 200 10.89 5.43 8.96
N ALA A 201 11.46 5.67 10.14
CA ALA A 201 12.59 6.57 10.34
C ALA A 201 13.83 6.08 9.58
N LEU A 202 14.10 4.78 9.62
CA LEU A 202 15.22 4.16 8.93
C LEU A 202 15.03 4.22 7.41
N SER A 203 13.82 3.94 6.91
CA SER A 203 13.49 4.08 5.48
C SER A 203 13.71 5.53 5.01
N LEU A 204 13.25 6.51 5.79
CA LEU A 204 13.43 7.95 5.52
C LEU A 204 14.91 8.34 5.47
N PHE A 205 15.68 7.89 6.48
CA PHE A 205 17.11 8.11 6.54
C PHE A 205 17.83 7.50 5.32
N THR A 206 17.52 6.25 4.97
CA THR A 206 18.09 5.56 3.79
C THR A 206 17.76 6.31 2.50
N GLY A 207 16.52 6.73 2.28
CA GLY A 207 16.13 7.47 1.07
C GLY A 207 16.86 8.80 0.93
N LEU A 208 17.04 9.55 2.03
CA LEU A 208 17.79 10.81 2.04
C LEU A 208 19.30 10.59 1.81
N LEU A 209 19.87 9.52 2.37
CA LEU A 209 21.26 9.12 2.15
C LEU A 209 21.51 8.81 0.66
N CYS A 210 20.65 7.99 0.06
CA CYS A 210 20.72 7.62 -1.36
C CYS A 210 20.58 8.85 -2.30
N ARG A 211 19.75 9.83 -1.91
CA ARG A 211 19.58 11.07 -2.68
C ARG A 211 20.83 11.96 -2.64
N LYS A 212 21.51 12.02 -1.50
CA LYS A 212 22.58 13.01 -1.25
C LYS A 212 23.97 12.48 -1.61
N TYR A 213 24.24 11.21 -1.36
CA TYR A 213 25.57 10.63 -1.50
C TYR A 213 25.68 9.58 -2.60
N GLN A 214 26.92 9.29 -3.01
CA GLN A 214 27.26 8.30 -4.00
C GLN A 214 27.91 7.09 -3.33
N PHE A 215 27.19 5.97 -3.31
CA PHE A 215 27.64 4.66 -2.83
C PHE A 215 26.84 3.57 -3.54
N ASP A 216 27.26 2.32 -3.39
CA ASP A 216 26.63 1.17 -4.05
C ASP A 216 25.27 0.82 -3.41
N LEU A 217 24.20 0.86 -4.22
CA LEU A 217 22.83 0.55 -3.78
C LEU A 217 22.49 -0.94 -3.95
N ALA A 218 23.32 -1.71 -4.66
CA ALA A 218 23.01 -3.08 -5.04
C ALA A 218 22.75 -3.98 -3.83
N GLY A 219 23.58 -3.88 -2.79
CA GLY A 219 23.43 -4.66 -1.56
C GLY A 219 22.08 -4.43 -0.87
N LEU A 220 21.61 -3.18 -0.85
CA LEU A 220 20.35 -2.82 -0.22
C LEU A 220 19.14 -3.25 -1.06
N LEU A 221 19.20 -3.07 -2.38
CA LEU A 221 18.15 -3.54 -3.29
C LEU A 221 18.04 -5.07 -3.26
N GLN A 222 19.18 -5.79 -3.26
CA GLN A 222 19.21 -7.24 -3.15
C GLN A 222 18.66 -7.73 -1.81
N TYR A 223 18.92 -7.01 -0.71
CA TYR A 223 18.34 -7.31 0.59
C TYR A 223 16.80 -7.25 0.53
N VAL A 224 16.23 -6.14 0.04
CA VAL A 224 14.78 -6.00 -0.09
C VAL A 224 14.20 -7.09 -0.99
N LEU A 225 14.86 -7.40 -2.10
CA LEU A 225 14.43 -8.47 -3.01
C LEU A 225 14.42 -9.85 -2.32
N ASN A 226 15.45 -10.15 -1.52
CA ASN A 226 15.53 -11.40 -0.79
C ASN A 226 14.48 -11.48 0.33
N GLN A 227 14.16 -10.37 1.01
CA GLN A 227 13.07 -10.33 1.99
C GLN A 227 11.70 -10.57 1.33
N LEU A 228 11.48 -10.04 0.12
CA LEU A 228 10.29 -10.33 -0.67
C LEU A 228 10.18 -11.81 -1.05
N LYS A 229 11.30 -12.45 -1.42
CA LYS A 229 11.31 -13.91 -1.68
C LYS A 229 10.92 -14.73 -0.46
N VAL A 230 11.24 -14.25 0.74
CA VAL A 230 10.88 -14.89 2.02
C VAL A 230 9.41 -14.62 2.39
N GLY A 231 8.75 -13.70 1.70
CA GLY A 231 7.35 -13.33 1.96
C GLY A 231 7.17 -12.19 2.96
N LYS A 232 8.24 -11.45 3.30
CA LYS A 232 8.17 -10.30 4.22
C LYS A 232 7.97 -9.01 3.42
N SER A 233 6.79 -8.41 3.54
CA SER A 233 6.41 -7.20 2.79
C SER A 233 6.78 -5.86 3.46
N TYR A 234 7.11 -5.86 4.77
CA TYR A 234 7.41 -4.63 5.53
C TYR A 234 8.58 -3.83 4.96
N ASP A 235 9.62 -4.53 4.49
CA ASP A 235 10.86 -3.91 3.99
C ASP A 235 10.67 -3.21 2.63
N LEU A 236 9.50 -3.35 1.99
CA LEU A 236 9.10 -2.52 0.83
C LEU A 236 9.03 -1.03 1.18
N ALA A 237 8.84 -0.67 2.46
CA ALA A 237 8.89 0.71 2.91
C ALA A 237 10.20 1.42 2.49
N ILE A 238 11.31 0.69 2.49
CA ILE A 238 12.63 1.21 2.13
C ILE A 238 12.68 1.49 0.62
N LEU A 239 12.25 0.54 -0.21
CA LEU A 239 12.20 0.71 -1.66
C LEU A 239 11.31 1.89 -2.04
N ARG A 240 10.14 2.00 -1.41
CA ARG A 240 9.20 3.11 -1.59
C ARG A 240 9.86 4.47 -1.34
N GLU A 241 10.58 4.59 -0.23
CA GLU A 241 11.22 5.86 0.16
C GLU A 241 12.45 6.18 -0.72
N ILE A 242 13.21 5.17 -1.13
CA ILE A 242 14.30 5.33 -2.11
C ILE A 242 13.73 5.84 -3.44
N LEU A 243 12.67 5.23 -3.94
CA LEU A 243 12.00 5.67 -5.17
C LEU A 243 11.50 7.11 -5.01
N HIS A 244 10.81 7.43 -3.92
CA HIS A 244 10.31 8.78 -3.67
C HIS A 244 11.45 9.81 -3.63
N ARG A 245 12.50 9.60 -2.84
CA ARG A 245 13.58 10.59 -2.66
C ARG A 245 14.53 10.70 -3.85
N MET A 246 14.78 9.61 -4.58
CA MET A 246 15.67 9.60 -5.73
C MET A 246 14.99 10.00 -7.04
N SER A 247 13.68 9.76 -7.19
CA SER A 247 12.94 10.10 -8.42
C SER A 247 11.95 11.25 -8.26
N GLY A 248 11.47 11.54 -7.05
CA GLY A 248 10.43 12.53 -6.80
C GLY A 248 9.01 12.05 -7.13
N ILE A 249 8.82 10.73 -7.33
CA ILE A 249 7.51 10.14 -7.61
C ILE A 249 6.80 9.83 -6.29
N ASP A 250 5.65 10.46 -6.09
CA ASP A 250 4.79 10.25 -4.93
C ASP A 250 3.65 9.28 -5.20
N ILE A 251 3.33 8.44 -4.20
CA ILE A 251 2.13 7.62 -4.16
C ILE A 251 1.05 8.44 -3.46
N SER A 252 0.26 9.20 -4.22
CA SER A 252 -0.89 9.93 -3.67
C SER A 252 -2.19 9.32 -4.18
N GLU A 253 -2.96 8.70 -3.28
CA GLU A 253 -4.33 8.25 -3.59
C GLU A 253 -5.32 9.44 -3.57
N GLU A 254 -5.05 10.44 -2.73
CA GLU A 254 -5.88 11.64 -2.55
C GLU A 254 -5.54 12.74 -3.56
N MET A 255 -5.75 12.44 -4.83
CA MET A 255 -5.73 13.47 -5.88
C MET A 255 -7.03 14.29 -5.90
N THR A 256 -6.93 15.60 -6.13
CA THR A 256 -8.09 16.43 -6.47
C THR A 256 -8.64 16.06 -7.85
N GLU A 257 -9.89 16.40 -8.14
CA GLU A 257 -10.48 16.17 -9.47
C GLU A 257 -9.67 16.86 -10.57
N GLU A 258 -9.17 18.07 -10.30
CA GLU A 258 -8.32 18.81 -11.24
C GLU A 258 -6.98 18.13 -11.54
N GLN A 259 -6.36 17.55 -10.51
CA GLN A 259 -5.14 16.75 -10.69
C GLN A 259 -5.43 15.49 -11.52
N LEU A 260 -6.57 14.83 -11.29
CA LEU A 260 -6.97 13.65 -12.06
C LEU A 260 -7.26 13.99 -13.53
N GLU A 261 -7.92 15.11 -13.81
CA GLU A 261 -8.11 15.59 -15.19
C GLU A 261 -6.76 15.81 -15.88
N SER A 262 -5.80 16.39 -15.15
CA SER A 262 -4.46 16.66 -15.67
C SER A 262 -3.68 15.36 -15.96
N MET A 263 -3.96 14.27 -15.24
CA MET A 263 -3.34 12.95 -15.46
C MET A 263 -3.69 12.31 -16.81
N SER A 264 -4.81 12.69 -17.42
CA SER A 264 -5.19 12.26 -18.77
C SER A 264 -4.51 13.09 -19.87
N GLY A 265 -3.78 14.16 -19.51
CA GLY A 265 -3.06 15.01 -20.44
C GLY A 265 -1.67 14.48 -20.81
N GLY A 266 -0.91 15.32 -21.50
CA GLY A 266 0.48 15.07 -21.84
C GLY A 266 1.45 15.38 -20.69
N GLU A 267 2.73 15.12 -20.95
CA GLU A 267 3.80 15.27 -19.95
C GLU A 267 3.95 16.73 -19.49
N LEU A 268 3.77 17.70 -20.40
CA LEU A 268 3.88 19.12 -20.07
C LEU A 268 2.74 19.56 -19.15
N LEU A 269 1.50 19.16 -19.43
CA LEU A 269 0.36 19.45 -18.55
C LEU A 269 0.56 18.86 -17.15
N LEU A 270 1.10 17.64 -17.09
CA LEU A 270 1.40 16.95 -15.84
C LEU A 270 2.51 17.62 -15.01
N GLN A 271 3.51 18.20 -15.69
CA GLN A 271 4.59 18.95 -15.05
C GLN A 271 4.07 20.28 -14.47
N GLU A 272 3.28 21.03 -15.23
CA GLU A 272 2.79 22.36 -14.82
C GLU A 272 1.57 22.26 -13.87
N GLY A 273 0.76 21.19 -13.98
CA GLY A 273 -0.36 20.88 -13.07
C GLY A 273 0.04 20.50 -11.64
N GLY A 274 1.33 20.62 -11.29
CA GLY A 274 1.84 20.52 -9.93
C GLY A 274 2.15 19.10 -9.43
N TYR A 275 1.78 18.05 -10.15
CA TYR A 275 2.04 16.67 -9.72
C TYR A 275 3.52 16.26 -9.90
N TYR A 276 4.18 16.69 -10.98
CA TYR A 276 5.57 16.32 -11.28
C TYR A 276 6.61 17.44 -11.11
N ALA A 277 6.25 18.57 -10.52
CA ALA A 277 7.20 19.69 -10.32
C ALA A 277 8.49 19.27 -9.57
N GLN A 278 8.41 18.25 -8.70
CA GLN A 278 9.56 17.73 -7.94
C GLN A 278 10.51 16.83 -8.76
N ILE A 279 10.03 16.19 -9.84
CA ILE A 279 10.80 15.25 -10.67
C ILE A 279 11.94 15.94 -11.42
N ARG A 280 11.79 17.23 -11.75
CA ARG A 280 12.80 18.00 -12.50
C ARG A 280 14.14 18.09 -11.77
N ASN A 281 14.11 18.12 -10.43
CA ASN A 281 15.30 18.31 -9.60
C ASN A 281 16.07 17.00 -9.32
N THR A 282 15.47 15.84 -9.62
CA THR A 282 15.95 14.52 -9.20
C THR A 282 16.48 13.65 -10.35
N ARG A 283 16.42 14.11 -11.61
CA ARG A 283 16.77 13.33 -12.81
C ARG A 283 18.14 12.62 -12.75
N ARG A 284 19.17 13.27 -12.19
CA ARG A 284 20.52 12.65 -12.05
C ARG A 284 20.51 11.49 -11.05
N ASN A 285 19.78 11.64 -9.94
CA ASN A 285 19.65 10.60 -8.92
C ASN A 285 18.79 9.44 -9.44
N ALA A 286 17.70 9.75 -10.15
CA ALA A 286 16.86 8.76 -10.81
C ALA A 286 17.67 7.90 -11.82
N GLY A 287 18.54 8.53 -12.62
CA GLY A 287 19.45 7.82 -13.52
C GLY A 287 20.37 6.84 -12.78
N ARG A 288 20.97 7.26 -11.66
CA ARG A 288 21.82 6.37 -10.84
C ARG A 288 21.06 5.14 -10.31
N LEU A 289 19.82 5.33 -9.87
CA LEU A 289 18.97 4.22 -9.42
C LEU A 289 18.63 3.28 -10.58
N LYS A 290 18.33 3.84 -11.77
CA LYS A 290 18.08 3.08 -12.99
C LYS A 290 19.30 2.21 -13.34
N ASP A 291 20.49 2.80 -13.37
CA ASP A 291 21.72 2.11 -13.75
C ASP A 291 22.00 0.93 -12.79
N ALA A 292 21.85 1.14 -11.47
CA ALA A 292 21.99 0.07 -10.48
C ALA A 292 20.97 -1.07 -10.67
N LEU A 293 19.72 -0.77 -11.05
CA LEU A 293 18.69 -1.79 -11.30
C LEU A 293 18.97 -2.60 -12.58
N VAL A 294 19.49 -1.95 -13.62
CA VAL A 294 19.82 -2.57 -14.91
C VAL A 294 21.08 -3.42 -14.81
N GLU A 295 22.16 -2.89 -14.22
CA GLU A 295 23.43 -3.61 -14.07
C GLU A 295 23.28 -4.94 -13.31
N HIS A 296 22.40 -4.97 -12.30
CA HIS A 296 22.16 -6.15 -11.48
C HIS A 296 20.94 -6.98 -11.92
N ASN A 297 20.27 -6.64 -13.03
CA ASN A 297 19.08 -7.32 -13.55
C ASN A 297 17.94 -7.48 -12.51
N LEU A 298 17.71 -6.45 -11.69
CA LEU A 298 16.75 -6.52 -10.58
C LEU A 298 15.31 -6.14 -10.98
N ILE A 299 15.12 -5.54 -12.15
CA ILE A 299 13.83 -4.98 -12.61
C ILE A 299 12.72 -6.04 -12.62
N MET A 300 12.88 -7.11 -13.40
CA MET A 300 11.85 -8.15 -13.52
C MET A 300 11.61 -8.93 -12.22
N PRO A 301 12.66 -9.35 -11.47
CA PRO A 301 12.47 -9.95 -10.15
C PRO A 301 11.63 -9.09 -9.19
N PHE A 302 11.84 -7.77 -9.16
CA PHE A 302 11.04 -6.88 -8.33
C PHE A 302 9.58 -6.85 -8.76
N ILE A 303 9.29 -6.74 -10.06
CA ILE A 303 7.91 -6.74 -10.58
C ILE A 303 7.19 -8.05 -10.21
N PHE A 304 7.83 -9.19 -10.41
CA PHE A 304 7.25 -10.50 -10.15
C PHE A 304 6.97 -10.71 -8.67
N LEU A 305 7.95 -10.45 -7.81
CA LEU A 305 7.81 -10.67 -6.39
C LEU A 305 6.84 -9.68 -5.75
N MET A 306 6.80 -8.41 -6.18
CA MET A 306 5.79 -7.47 -5.68
C MET A 306 4.38 -7.88 -6.10
N ALA A 307 4.17 -8.30 -7.36
CA ALA A 307 2.87 -8.75 -7.85
C ALA A 307 2.38 -10.01 -7.11
N GLN A 308 3.26 -11.00 -6.92
CA GLN A 308 2.94 -12.22 -6.20
C GLN A 308 2.73 -11.97 -4.70
N GLN A 309 3.58 -11.13 -4.09
CA GLN A 309 3.49 -10.83 -2.66
C GLN A 309 2.19 -10.08 -2.33
N ARG A 310 1.75 -9.17 -3.21
CA ARG A 310 0.48 -8.47 -3.08
C ARG A 310 -0.67 -9.46 -2.83
N ASP A 311 -0.77 -10.49 -3.66
CA ASP A 311 -1.83 -11.49 -3.52
C ASP A 311 -1.54 -12.48 -2.37
N ALA A 312 -0.27 -12.78 -2.10
CA ALA A 312 0.16 -13.65 -1.00
C ALA A 312 -0.20 -13.09 0.39
N ILE A 313 -0.20 -11.77 0.59
CA ILE A 313 -0.57 -11.13 1.87
C ILE A 313 -1.98 -11.54 2.34
N ILE A 314 -2.87 -11.90 1.41
CA ILE A 314 -4.23 -12.32 1.72
C ILE A 314 -4.30 -13.82 2.09
N PHE A 315 -3.49 -14.66 1.44
CA PHE A 315 -3.66 -16.12 1.49
C PHE A 315 -2.58 -16.89 2.26
N LEU A 316 -1.35 -16.38 2.31
CA LEU A 316 -0.17 -17.08 2.85
C LEU A 316 0.33 -16.50 4.17
N ASP A 317 -0.09 -15.28 4.51
CA ASP A 317 0.22 -14.64 5.78
C ASP A 317 -0.61 -15.23 6.95
N ASP A 318 -0.25 -14.84 8.17
CA ASP A 318 -0.85 -15.34 9.42
C ASP A 318 -2.40 -15.23 9.42
N PRO A 319 -3.14 -16.35 9.55
CA PRO A 319 -4.60 -16.36 9.55
C PRO A 319 -5.22 -15.60 10.73
N GLU A 320 -4.46 -15.35 11.80
CA GLU A 320 -4.91 -14.56 12.95
C GLU A 320 -4.67 -13.05 12.75
N ARG A 321 -4.04 -12.65 11.63
CA ARG A 321 -3.75 -11.24 11.35
C ARG A 321 -5.04 -10.45 11.15
N HIS A 322 -5.16 -9.36 11.90
CA HIS A 322 -6.30 -8.45 11.79
C HIS A 322 -6.43 -7.87 10.37
N CYS A 323 -7.63 -7.91 9.77
CA CYS A 323 -7.88 -7.52 8.38
C CYS A 323 -7.40 -6.10 8.02
N LYS A 324 -7.42 -5.17 9.00
CA LYS A 324 -6.90 -3.80 8.81
C LYS A 324 -5.40 -3.76 8.50
N LEU A 325 -4.61 -4.62 9.15
CA LEU A 325 -3.17 -4.69 8.88
C LEU A 325 -2.93 -5.34 7.50
N ALA A 326 -3.65 -6.42 7.19
CA ALA A 326 -3.57 -7.07 5.90
C ALA A 326 -3.91 -6.11 4.75
N GLY A 327 -5.02 -5.35 4.85
CA GLY A 327 -5.40 -4.34 3.86
C GLY A 327 -4.35 -3.24 3.69
N ARG A 328 -3.75 -2.76 4.78
CA ARG A 328 -2.67 -1.76 4.71
C ARG A 328 -1.39 -2.29 4.05
N LEU A 329 -1.00 -3.53 4.35
CA LEU A 329 0.18 -4.15 3.71
C LEU A 329 -0.07 -4.40 2.22
N TYR A 330 -1.28 -4.84 1.87
CA TYR A 330 -1.73 -4.96 0.48
C TYR A 330 -1.62 -3.62 -0.26
N ASP A 331 -2.20 -2.56 0.33
CA ASP A 331 -2.18 -1.22 -0.23
C ASP A 331 -0.77 -0.64 -0.36
N GLN A 332 0.10 -0.90 0.61
CA GLN A 332 1.51 -0.48 0.56
C GLN A 332 2.27 -1.21 -0.55
N CYS A 333 2.04 -2.51 -0.72
CA CYS A 333 2.66 -3.30 -1.78
C CYS A 333 2.19 -2.82 -3.16
N GLN A 334 0.87 -2.65 -3.35
CA GLN A 334 0.27 -2.12 -4.57
C GLN A 334 0.80 -0.71 -4.89
N GLY A 335 0.85 0.19 -3.90
CA GLY A 335 1.39 1.54 -4.09
C GLY A 335 2.86 1.53 -4.52
N THR A 336 3.69 0.70 -3.88
CA THR A 336 5.12 0.58 -4.22
C THR A 336 5.31 -0.03 -5.62
N LEU A 337 4.49 -1.02 -5.99
CA LEU A 337 4.49 -1.61 -7.33
C LEU A 337 4.16 -0.56 -8.41
N VAL A 338 3.09 0.22 -8.21
CA VAL A 338 2.70 1.29 -9.14
C VAL A 338 3.81 2.35 -9.23
N GLN A 339 4.35 2.78 -8.09
CA GLN A 339 5.48 3.73 -8.06
C GLN A 339 6.69 3.23 -8.85
N PHE A 340 7.02 1.95 -8.70
CA PHE A 340 8.13 1.32 -9.41
C PHE A 340 7.86 1.25 -10.92
N ILE A 341 6.66 0.85 -11.34
CA ILE A 341 6.28 0.82 -12.76
C ILE A 341 6.33 2.23 -13.37
N THR A 342 5.80 3.24 -12.66
CA THR A 342 5.87 4.64 -13.10
C THR A 342 7.32 5.11 -13.20
N PHE A 343 8.18 4.78 -12.23
CA PHE A 343 9.62 5.08 -12.29
C PHE A 343 10.28 4.50 -13.54
N LEU A 344 10.05 3.21 -13.82
CA LEU A 344 10.58 2.53 -14.99
C LEU A 344 10.08 3.17 -16.30
N SER A 345 8.79 3.52 -16.36
CA SER A 345 8.21 4.17 -17.53
C SER A 345 8.82 5.53 -17.88
N LEU A 346 9.27 6.28 -16.86
CA LEU A 346 9.83 7.61 -17.03
C LEU A 346 11.35 7.58 -17.30
N GLN A 347 12.08 6.60 -16.74
CA GLN A 347 13.54 6.58 -16.79
C GLN A 347 14.13 5.66 -17.86
N LEU A 348 13.45 4.57 -18.22
CA LEU A 348 13.97 3.63 -19.22
C LEU A 348 13.71 4.15 -20.63
N THR A 349 14.74 4.06 -21.47
CA THR A 349 14.61 4.34 -22.89
C THR A 349 13.84 3.22 -23.60
N ARG A 350 13.37 3.51 -24.82
CA ARG A 350 12.58 2.57 -25.63
C ARG A 350 13.28 1.22 -25.84
N ASP A 351 14.59 1.24 -26.07
CA ASP A 351 15.37 0.03 -26.36
C ASP A 351 15.75 -0.74 -25.08
N GLU A 352 16.03 -0.03 -23.98
CA GLU A 352 16.21 -0.65 -22.66
C GLU A 352 14.93 -1.36 -22.19
N MET A 353 13.75 -0.76 -22.39
CA MET A 353 12.47 -1.39 -22.05
C MET A 353 12.25 -2.69 -22.82
N GLN A 354 12.56 -2.73 -24.12
CA GLN A 354 12.35 -3.92 -24.94
C GLN A 354 13.34 -5.05 -24.61
N THR A 355 14.57 -4.73 -24.20
CA THR A 355 15.58 -5.73 -23.86
C THR A 355 15.39 -6.31 -22.46
N GLN A 356 14.95 -5.49 -21.51
CA GLN A 356 14.76 -5.89 -20.12
C GLN A 356 13.39 -6.56 -19.87
N CYS A 357 12.36 -6.22 -20.64
CA CYS A 357 11.02 -6.77 -20.46
C CYS A 357 10.90 -8.18 -21.03
N LEU A 358 10.38 -9.10 -20.22
CA LEU A 358 9.94 -10.42 -20.69
C LEU A 358 8.60 -10.30 -21.43
N ASN A 359 8.36 -11.21 -22.36
CA ASN A 359 7.09 -11.27 -23.07
C ASN A 359 5.92 -11.56 -22.10
N ILE A 360 4.73 -11.06 -22.45
CA ILE A 360 3.52 -11.14 -21.63
C ILE A 360 3.06 -12.58 -21.36
N ASP A 361 3.27 -13.50 -22.30
CA ASP A 361 2.98 -14.93 -22.16
C ASP A 361 3.78 -15.56 -21.02
N ARG A 362 5.08 -15.26 -20.94
CA ARG A 362 5.94 -15.79 -19.87
C ARG A 362 5.59 -15.16 -18.53
N MET A 363 5.30 -13.85 -18.48
CA MET A 363 4.91 -13.18 -17.25
C MET A 363 3.62 -13.76 -16.65
N MET A 364 2.59 -13.94 -17.46
CA MET A 364 1.29 -14.43 -16.98
C MET A 364 1.26 -15.97 -16.87
N GLY A 365 1.93 -16.68 -17.77
CA GLY A 365 1.94 -18.15 -17.83
C GLY A 365 2.91 -18.81 -16.86
N GLU A 366 4.20 -18.47 -16.94
CA GLU A 366 5.26 -19.09 -16.11
C GLU A 366 5.33 -18.47 -14.70
N PHE A 367 5.21 -17.15 -14.61
CA PHE A 367 5.37 -16.42 -13.34
C PHE A 367 4.03 -16.03 -12.68
N HIS A 368 2.91 -16.40 -13.28
CA HIS A 368 1.56 -16.15 -12.74
C HIS A 368 1.31 -14.69 -12.32
N VAL A 369 1.90 -13.73 -13.04
CA VAL A 369 1.65 -12.31 -12.80
C VAL A 369 0.22 -11.98 -13.22
N PRO A 370 -0.57 -11.32 -12.36
CA PRO A 370 -1.93 -10.88 -12.69
C PRO A 370 -1.99 -9.96 -13.91
N ALA A 371 -3.09 -10.04 -14.66
CA ALA A 371 -3.24 -9.34 -15.94
C ALA A 371 -3.16 -7.80 -15.80
N ASP A 372 -3.75 -7.25 -14.73
CA ASP A 372 -3.66 -5.83 -14.37
C ASP A 372 -2.22 -5.32 -14.32
N THR A 373 -1.33 -6.04 -13.64
CA THR A 373 0.08 -5.68 -13.51
C THR A 373 0.85 -5.91 -14.80
N ALA A 374 0.62 -7.06 -15.45
CA ALA A 374 1.30 -7.42 -16.70
C ALA A 374 1.00 -6.41 -17.81
N PHE A 375 -0.27 -6.02 -17.97
CA PHE A 375 -0.67 -5.02 -18.95
C PHE A 375 -0.24 -3.61 -18.54
N CYS A 376 -0.30 -3.23 -17.26
CA CYS A 376 0.19 -1.92 -16.82
C CYS A 376 1.64 -1.66 -17.30
N PHE A 377 2.52 -2.65 -17.16
CA PHE A 377 3.90 -2.56 -17.66
C PHE A 377 3.98 -2.61 -19.20
N HIS A 378 3.17 -3.45 -19.84
CA HIS A 378 3.18 -3.61 -21.29
C HIS A 378 2.51 -2.49 -22.10
N ARG A 379 1.69 -1.61 -21.48
CA ARG A 379 1.02 -0.50 -22.19
C ARG A 379 2.00 0.40 -22.95
N ASN A 380 3.09 0.81 -22.30
CA ASN A 380 4.09 1.65 -22.95
C ASN A 380 4.80 0.91 -24.09
N LEU A 381 5.06 -0.39 -23.94
CA LEU A 381 5.62 -1.22 -25.01
C LEU A 381 4.64 -1.36 -26.17
N PHE A 382 3.34 -1.49 -25.89
CA PHE A 382 2.28 -1.53 -26.89
C PHE A 382 2.25 -0.22 -27.68
N GLU A 383 2.18 0.93 -27.01
CA GLU A 383 2.20 2.25 -27.65
C GLU A 383 3.45 2.44 -28.53
N GLN A 384 4.63 2.05 -28.03
CA GLN A 384 5.88 2.15 -28.78
C GLN A 384 5.91 1.24 -30.02
N LYS A 385 5.42 0.00 -29.91
CA LYS A 385 5.33 -0.92 -31.06
C LYS A 385 4.36 -0.40 -32.12
N VAL A 386 3.21 0.12 -31.70
CA VAL A 386 2.23 0.73 -32.60
C VAL A 386 2.81 1.95 -33.29
N ALA A 387 3.49 2.84 -32.55
CA ALA A 387 4.14 4.02 -33.12
C ALA A 387 5.20 3.65 -34.18
N ARG A 388 6.07 2.66 -33.90
CA ARG A 388 7.08 2.18 -34.87
C ARG A 388 6.46 1.64 -36.15
N LEU A 389 5.41 0.81 -36.03
CA LEU A 389 4.72 0.25 -37.19
C LEU A 389 3.97 1.31 -37.98
N PHE A 390 3.40 2.30 -37.28
CA PHE A 390 2.73 3.44 -37.89
C PHE A 390 3.73 4.31 -38.68
N GLU A 391 4.82 4.73 -38.05
CA GLU A 391 5.89 5.53 -38.69
C GLU A 391 6.47 4.81 -39.92
N SER A 392 6.76 3.51 -39.82
CA SER A 392 7.30 2.71 -40.93
C SER A 392 6.32 2.63 -42.11
N LYS A 393 5.03 2.37 -41.84
CA LYS A 393 4.01 2.29 -42.88
C LYS A 393 3.65 3.64 -43.47
N GLU A 394 3.65 4.70 -42.66
CA GLU A 394 3.41 6.07 -43.12
C GLU A 394 4.55 6.56 -44.02
N GLN A 395 5.81 6.27 -43.67
CA GLN A 395 6.96 6.56 -44.53
C GLN A 395 6.89 5.81 -45.87
N ALA A 396 6.53 4.52 -45.85
CA ALA A 396 6.39 3.73 -47.07
C ALA A 396 5.27 4.24 -47.99
N GLU A 397 4.17 4.76 -47.43
CA GLU A 397 3.03 5.27 -48.21
C GLU A 397 3.21 6.72 -48.67
N THR A 398 3.90 7.56 -47.89
CA THR A 398 4.28 8.91 -48.33
C THR A 398 5.27 8.88 -49.50
N MET A 399 6.17 7.88 -49.53
CA MET A 399 7.03 7.62 -50.70
C MET A 399 6.25 7.19 -51.95
N LYS A 400 5.07 6.59 -51.82
CA LYS A 400 4.25 6.11 -52.96
C LYS A 400 3.23 7.13 -53.48
N SER A 401 2.64 7.93 -52.59
CA SER A 401 1.44 8.74 -52.90
C SER A 401 1.67 10.26 -52.90
N GLY A 402 2.80 10.75 -52.39
CA GLY A 402 3.16 12.18 -52.41
C GLY A 402 2.30 13.12 -51.55
N GLU A 403 1.14 12.69 -51.04
CA GLU A 403 0.23 13.52 -50.22
C GLU A 403 -0.12 12.87 -48.87
N LYS A 404 -0.02 13.66 -47.78
CA LYS A 404 -0.46 13.27 -46.43
C LYS A 404 -1.96 13.49 -46.25
N SER A 405 -2.79 12.54 -46.69
CA SER A 405 -4.23 12.60 -46.40
C SER A 405 -4.54 12.13 -44.97
N LYS A 406 -5.24 12.96 -44.19
CA LYS A 406 -5.69 12.65 -42.81
C LYS A 406 -6.55 11.39 -42.71
N SER A 407 -7.22 10.99 -43.79
CA SER A 407 -8.02 9.75 -43.82
C SER A 407 -7.14 8.50 -43.90
N PHE A 408 -6.02 8.56 -44.64
CA PHE A 408 -5.09 7.43 -44.77
C PHE A 408 -4.34 7.16 -43.47
N SER A 409 -3.91 8.22 -42.77
CA SER A 409 -3.26 8.11 -41.46
C SER A 409 -4.10 7.32 -40.45
N LYS A 410 -5.42 7.57 -40.39
CA LYS A 410 -6.34 6.82 -39.52
C LYS A 410 -6.38 5.33 -39.85
N THR A 411 -6.48 4.97 -41.12
CA THR A 411 -6.54 3.56 -41.55
C THR A 411 -5.23 2.82 -41.30
N ILE A 412 -4.09 3.46 -41.54
CA ILE A 412 -2.76 2.88 -41.27
C ILE A 412 -2.59 2.62 -39.77
N PHE A 413 -3.00 3.59 -38.94
CA PHE A 413 -2.98 3.44 -37.48
C PHE A 413 -3.87 2.28 -37.02
N SER A 414 -5.11 2.19 -37.49
CA SER A 414 -6.01 1.07 -37.15
C SER A 414 -5.40 -0.28 -37.51
N ALA A 415 -4.78 -0.40 -38.68
CA ALA A 415 -4.15 -1.63 -39.13
C ALA A 415 -2.89 -1.99 -38.31
N ALA A 416 -2.10 -0.99 -37.89
CA ALA A 416 -0.95 -1.19 -37.01
C ALA A 416 -1.38 -1.65 -35.61
N SER A 417 -2.37 -0.99 -35.01
CA SER A 417 -2.92 -1.34 -33.69
C SER A 417 -3.53 -2.74 -33.68
N LEU A 418 -4.30 -3.09 -34.71
CA LEU A 418 -4.89 -4.43 -34.84
C LEU A 418 -3.81 -5.53 -34.98
N HIS A 419 -2.74 -5.26 -35.73
CA HIS A 419 -1.63 -6.20 -35.87
C HIS A 419 -0.99 -6.53 -34.52
N VAL A 420 -0.64 -5.51 -33.73
CA VAL A 420 -0.06 -5.70 -32.40
C VAL A 420 -1.04 -6.39 -31.44
N CYS A 421 -2.34 -6.06 -31.51
CA CYS A 421 -3.36 -6.74 -30.72
C CYS A 421 -3.43 -8.24 -31.05
N ASN A 422 -3.32 -8.61 -32.33
CA ASN A 422 -3.36 -10.01 -32.75
C ASN A 422 -2.11 -10.80 -32.33
N GLU A 423 -0.92 -10.18 -32.34
CA GLU A 423 0.30 -10.80 -31.82
C GLU A 423 0.15 -11.12 -30.32
N ILE A 424 -0.35 -10.16 -29.53
CA ILE A 424 -0.60 -10.35 -28.10
C ILE A 424 -1.73 -11.37 -27.89
N ALA A 425 -2.75 -11.39 -28.75
CA ALA A 425 -3.84 -12.35 -28.70
C ALA A 425 -3.35 -13.78 -28.88
N ALA A 426 -2.43 -14.01 -29.82
CA ALA A 426 -1.83 -15.34 -30.02
C ALA A 426 -1.09 -15.80 -28.76
N ALA A 427 -0.40 -14.90 -28.07
CA ALA A 427 0.35 -15.16 -26.85
C ALA A 427 -0.55 -15.46 -25.63
N ILE A 428 -1.67 -14.76 -25.47
CA ILE A 428 -2.56 -14.87 -24.30
C ILE A 428 -3.63 -15.95 -24.46
N ARG A 429 -3.99 -16.32 -25.69
CA ARG A 429 -5.02 -17.33 -25.98
C ARG A 429 -4.93 -18.62 -25.15
N PRO A 430 -3.75 -19.24 -24.93
CA PRO A 430 -3.66 -20.48 -24.14
C PRO A 430 -3.81 -20.28 -22.63
N LEU A 431 -3.74 -19.04 -22.11
CA LEU A 431 -3.72 -18.77 -20.67
C LEU A 431 -5.09 -18.85 -20.00
N TYR A 432 -6.18 -18.65 -20.76
CA TYR A 432 -7.54 -18.68 -20.24
C TYR A 432 -8.38 -19.78 -20.93
N PRO A 433 -9.42 -20.30 -20.26
CA PRO A 433 -10.34 -21.25 -20.87
C PRO A 433 -10.99 -20.68 -22.14
N ALA A 434 -11.15 -21.52 -23.17
CA ALA A 434 -11.74 -21.10 -24.46
C ALA A 434 -13.11 -20.42 -24.32
N ARG A 435 -13.91 -20.83 -23.32
CA ARG A 435 -15.21 -20.24 -22.99
C ARG A 435 -15.13 -18.73 -22.70
N VAL A 436 -14.07 -18.26 -22.07
CA VAL A 436 -13.87 -16.83 -21.77
C VAL A 436 -13.78 -16.04 -23.08
N TRP A 437 -13.06 -16.58 -24.06
CA TRP A 437 -12.89 -15.94 -25.37
C TRP A 437 -14.15 -15.98 -26.22
N ASP A 438 -14.94 -17.05 -26.10
CA ASP A 438 -16.26 -17.12 -26.72
C ASP A 438 -17.22 -16.05 -26.15
N GLU A 439 -17.13 -15.75 -24.85
CA GLU A 439 -18.02 -14.79 -24.18
C GLU A 439 -17.58 -13.32 -24.31
N LEU A 440 -16.29 -13.01 -24.20
CA LEU A 440 -15.76 -11.63 -24.13
C LEU A 440 -15.05 -11.17 -25.42
N GLY A 441 -14.46 -12.11 -26.18
CA GLY A 441 -13.58 -11.81 -27.31
C GLY A 441 -12.16 -11.41 -26.89
N ILE A 442 -11.14 -12.10 -27.41
CA ILE A 442 -9.74 -11.87 -27.02
C ILE A 442 -9.18 -10.52 -27.47
N VAL A 443 -9.54 -10.08 -28.68
CA VAL A 443 -9.10 -8.78 -29.21
C VAL A 443 -9.69 -7.65 -28.39
N PHE A 444 -10.96 -7.75 -27.99
CA PHE A 444 -11.60 -6.78 -27.11
C PHE A 444 -10.91 -6.70 -25.74
N PHE A 445 -10.62 -7.85 -25.14
CA PHE A 445 -9.88 -7.91 -23.87
C PHE A 445 -8.54 -7.18 -23.95
N ILE A 446 -7.76 -7.41 -25.01
CA ILE A 446 -6.46 -6.75 -25.22
C ILE A 446 -6.64 -5.25 -25.48
N THR A 447 -7.58 -4.87 -26.35
CA THR A 447 -7.87 -3.44 -26.60
C THR A 447 -8.23 -2.72 -25.30
N PHE A 448 -9.05 -3.34 -24.44
CA PHE A 448 -9.39 -2.76 -23.14
C PHE A 448 -8.17 -2.59 -22.24
N TRP A 449 -7.27 -3.58 -22.17
CA TRP A 449 -6.12 -3.55 -21.25
C TRP A 449 -4.93 -2.72 -21.74
N SER A 450 -4.77 -2.59 -23.06
CA SER A 450 -3.68 -1.85 -23.71
C SER A 450 -3.88 -0.34 -23.76
N LEU A 451 -5.13 0.15 -23.72
CA LEU A 451 -5.44 1.58 -23.75
C LEU A 451 -5.42 2.23 -22.36
N GLN A 452 -5.21 3.55 -22.31
CA GLN A 452 -5.24 4.40 -21.12
C GLN A 452 -6.25 5.55 -21.24
N SER A 453 -6.47 6.31 -20.15
CA SER A 453 -7.39 7.45 -20.16
C SER A 453 -6.98 8.53 -21.18
N SER A 454 -5.69 8.78 -21.31
CA SER A 454 -5.09 9.72 -22.27
C SER A 454 -5.31 9.35 -23.75
N ASP A 455 -5.67 8.10 -24.04
CA ASP A 455 -6.01 7.65 -25.39
C ASP A 455 -7.48 7.90 -25.77
N LEU A 456 -8.36 8.08 -24.78
CA LEU A 456 -9.81 8.16 -24.98
C LEU A 456 -10.35 9.59 -24.98
N VAL A 457 -9.78 10.44 -24.13
CA VAL A 457 -10.27 11.79 -23.86
C VAL A 457 -9.09 12.75 -23.71
N VAL A 458 -9.18 13.89 -24.39
CA VAL A 458 -8.26 15.02 -24.15
C VAL A 458 -8.89 15.92 -23.09
N PRO A 459 -8.17 16.26 -21.99
CA PRO A 459 -8.70 17.14 -20.96
C PRO A 459 -8.60 18.63 -21.39
N GLU A 460 -9.46 19.03 -22.34
CA GLU A 460 -9.48 20.41 -22.87
C GLU A 460 -9.64 21.47 -21.77
N SER A 461 -10.49 21.20 -20.77
CA SER A 461 -10.71 22.09 -19.62
C SER A 461 -9.43 22.33 -18.81
N ALA A 462 -8.61 21.29 -18.60
CA ALA A 462 -7.37 21.39 -17.85
C ALA A 462 -6.31 22.20 -18.62
N TYR A 463 -6.15 21.94 -19.92
CA TYR A 463 -5.26 22.73 -20.79
C TYR A 463 -5.67 24.20 -20.80
N GLN A 464 -6.96 24.50 -20.99
CA GLN A 464 -7.48 25.87 -20.99
C GLN A 464 -7.24 26.56 -19.65
N ARG A 465 -7.45 25.88 -18.52
CA ARG A 465 -7.22 26.41 -17.18
C ARG A 465 -5.74 26.77 -16.95
N GLN A 466 -4.82 25.88 -17.33
CA GLN A 466 -3.38 26.13 -17.20
C GLN A 466 -2.91 27.26 -18.13
N ILE A 467 -3.36 27.28 -19.39
CA ILE A 467 -3.07 28.37 -20.32
C ILE A 467 -3.60 29.70 -19.79
N GLN A 468 -4.79 29.72 -19.19
CA GLN A 468 -5.37 30.91 -18.59
C GLN A 468 -4.55 31.40 -17.38
N GLN A 469 -4.11 30.50 -16.50
CA GLN A 469 -3.23 30.84 -15.37
C GLN A 469 -1.90 31.44 -15.85
N LEU A 470 -1.29 30.89 -16.90
CA LEU A 470 -0.07 31.46 -17.48
C LEU A 470 -0.30 32.83 -18.11
N LYS A 471 -1.44 33.04 -18.78
CA LYS A 471 -1.82 34.36 -19.32
C LYS A 471 -2.04 35.39 -18.22
N GLU A 472 -2.65 35.00 -17.11
CA GLU A 472 -2.83 35.87 -15.93
C GLU A 472 -1.48 36.23 -15.28
N GLN A 473 -0.54 35.29 -15.20
CA GLN A 473 0.82 35.56 -14.74
C GLN A 473 1.55 36.57 -15.64
N ILE A 474 1.39 36.45 -16.97
CA ILE A 474 1.93 37.43 -17.93
C ILE A 474 1.34 38.82 -17.65
N GLN A 475 0.01 38.92 -17.47
CA GLN A 475 -0.65 40.20 -17.18
C GLN A 475 -0.18 40.84 -15.86
N GLN A 476 0.03 40.03 -14.82
CA GLN A 476 0.56 40.51 -13.53
C GLN A 476 1.98 41.05 -13.66
N ILE A 477 2.84 40.37 -14.42
CA ILE A 477 4.21 40.81 -14.71
C ILE A 477 4.19 42.07 -15.59
N ASP A 478 3.22 42.17 -16.51
CA ASP A 478 3.12 43.30 -17.42
C ASP A 478 2.67 44.61 -16.74
N THR A 479 2.00 44.50 -15.59
CA THR A 479 1.53 45.65 -14.81
C THR A 479 2.71 46.53 -14.34
N PRO A 480 2.67 47.87 -14.53
CA PRO A 480 3.80 48.77 -14.25
C PRO A 480 4.21 48.88 -12.77
N ALA A 481 3.40 48.35 -11.85
CA ALA A 481 3.66 48.32 -10.40
C ALA A 481 4.47 47.08 -9.92
N SER A 482 4.87 46.18 -10.83
CA SER A 482 5.35 44.83 -10.47
C SER A 482 6.80 44.77 -9.95
N GLY A 483 7.55 45.88 -9.93
CA GLY A 483 8.92 45.93 -9.37
C GLY A 483 9.98 45.13 -10.16
N TRP A 484 9.62 44.58 -11.33
CA TRP A 484 10.53 43.82 -12.19
C TRP A 484 11.44 44.75 -13.01
N ASN A 485 12.69 44.35 -13.19
CA ASN A 485 13.58 45.05 -14.12
C ASN A 485 13.16 44.75 -15.58
N SER A 486 13.32 45.73 -16.49
CA SER A 486 12.81 45.66 -17.88
C SER A 486 13.31 44.43 -18.65
N THR A 487 14.55 43.99 -18.41
CA THR A 487 15.16 42.84 -19.10
C THR A 487 14.67 41.49 -18.57
N LYS A 488 14.51 41.30 -17.24
CA LYS A 488 13.95 40.07 -16.66
C LYS A 488 12.46 39.97 -16.93
N LYS A 489 11.75 41.10 -16.91
CA LYS A 489 10.34 41.20 -17.30
C LYS A 489 10.14 40.62 -18.71
N LYS A 490 10.90 41.12 -19.69
CA LYS A 490 10.82 40.63 -21.08
C LYS A 490 11.16 39.14 -21.22
N ARG A 491 12.21 38.67 -20.54
CA ARG A 491 12.62 37.25 -20.57
C ARG A 491 11.59 36.31 -19.96
N GLU A 492 10.96 36.71 -18.86
CA GLU A 492 9.96 35.88 -18.19
C GLU A 492 8.66 35.81 -18.98
N ILE A 493 8.24 36.93 -19.59
CA ILE A 493 7.10 36.94 -20.53
C ILE A 493 7.38 36.00 -21.71
N GLU A 494 8.55 36.11 -22.35
CA GLU A 494 8.93 35.24 -23.47
C GLU A 494 8.99 33.75 -23.06
N ARG A 495 9.41 33.44 -21.83
CA ARG A 495 9.39 32.07 -21.28
C ARG A 495 7.96 31.54 -21.15
N LEU A 496 7.05 32.35 -20.60
CA LEU A 496 5.65 31.99 -20.39
C LEU A 496 4.90 31.86 -21.73
N GLU A 497 5.16 32.74 -22.70
CA GLU A 497 4.59 32.66 -24.05
C GLU A 497 5.02 31.38 -24.78
N ASN A 498 6.32 31.03 -24.71
CA ASN A 498 6.82 29.77 -25.26
C ASN A 498 6.19 28.54 -24.57
N LEU A 499 5.96 28.61 -23.26
CA LEU A 499 5.27 27.55 -22.52
C LEU A 499 3.81 27.38 -22.99
N ILE A 500 3.09 28.49 -23.21
CA ILE A 500 1.73 28.48 -23.76
C ILE A 500 1.70 27.86 -25.15
N GLU A 501 2.66 28.22 -26.02
CA GLU A 501 2.78 27.65 -27.36
C GLU A 501 3.00 26.13 -27.29
N ARG A 502 3.91 25.67 -26.44
CA ARG A 502 4.18 24.23 -26.24
C ARG A 502 2.97 23.47 -25.71
N LEU A 503 2.24 24.03 -24.73
CA LEU A 503 1.02 23.40 -24.20
C LEU A 503 -0.07 23.31 -25.27
N THR A 504 -0.20 24.34 -26.11
CA THR A 504 -1.17 24.35 -27.22
C THR A 504 -0.81 23.31 -28.28
N ASN A 505 0.48 23.18 -28.61
CA ASN A 505 0.97 22.17 -29.55
C ASN A 505 0.76 20.75 -28.99
N GLU A 506 1.07 20.52 -27.71
CA GLU A 506 0.83 19.22 -27.05
C GLU A 506 -0.66 18.87 -27.07
N GLN A 507 -1.54 19.83 -26.78
CA GLN A 507 -2.99 19.63 -26.85
C GLN A 507 -3.42 19.18 -28.26
N ALA A 508 -2.95 19.86 -29.31
CA ALA A 508 -3.28 19.53 -30.70
C ALA A 508 -2.77 18.13 -31.11
N GLU A 509 -1.56 17.76 -30.70
CA GLU A 509 -1.00 16.41 -30.93
C GLU A 509 -1.84 15.33 -30.24
N ARG A 510 -2.31 15.60 -29.02
CA ARG A 510 -3.18 14.69 -28.27
C ARG A 510 -4.56 14.56 -28.89
N GLU A 511 -5.16 15.65 -29.36
CA GLU A 511 -6.44 15.63 -30.09
C GLU A 511 -6.34 14.78 -31.37
N GLU A 512 -5.24 14.88 -32.11
CA GLU A 512 -5.00 14.05 -33.28
C GLU A 512 -4.88 12.56 -32.89
N HIS A 513 -4.11 12.26 -31.85
CA HIS A 513 -3.97 10.89 -31.34
C HIS A 513 -5.30 10.27 -30.91
N VAL A 514 -6.08 10.96 -30.08
CA VAL A 514 -7.41 10.48 -29.66
C VAL A 514 -8.33 10.31 -30.86
N THR A 515 -8.24 11.17 -31.87
CA THR A 515 -9.02 11.02 -33.11
C THR A 515 -8.63 9.76 -33.88
N ARG A 516 -7.34 9.39 -33.93
CA ARG A 516 -6.86 8.14 -34.54
C ARG A 516 -7.32 6.92 -33.75
N VAL A 517 -7.21 6.95 -32.42
CA VAL A 517 -7.69 5.86 -31.55
C VAL A 517 -9.19 5.66 -31.70
N ARG A 518 -10.00 6.72 -31.68
CA ARG A 518 -11.45 6.63 -31.91
C ARG A 518 -11.80 6.06 -33.28
N ALA A 519 -11.03 6.38 -34.32
CA ALA A 519 -11.22 5.81 -35.65
C ALA A 519 -10.92 4.29 -35.67
N TRP A 520 -9.87 3.86 -34.95
CA TRP A 520 -9.56 2.44 -34.77
C TRP A 520 -10.65 1.69 -33.99
N LEU A 521 -11.14 2.24 -32.88
CA LEU A 521 -12.23 1.64 -32.13
C LEU A 521 -13.52 1.55 -32.97
N MET A 522 -13.78 2.55 -33.83
CA MET A 522 -14.90 2.51 -34.77
C MET A 522 -14.79 1.38 -35.80
N THR A 523 -13.59 1.02 -36.26
CA THR A 523 -13.43 -0.10 -37.20
C THR A 523 -13.63 -1.46 -36.54
N GLU A 524 -13.25 -1.60 -35.26
CA GLU A 524 -13.34 -2.88 -34.54
C GLU A 524 -14.65 -3.13 -33.80
N ARG A 525 -15.49 -2.10 -33.63
CA ARG A 525 -16.72 -2.16 -32.80
C ARG A 525 -17.67 -3.32 -33.13
N ASP A 526 -17.71 -3.72 -34.40
CA ASP A 526 -18.61 -4.76 -34.93
C ASP A 526 -17.97 -6.16 -34.86
N ASN A 527 -16.67 -6.22 -34.54
CA ASN A 527 -15.88 -7.45 -34.46
C ASN A 527 -15.76 -8.04 -33.05
N TRP A 528 -15.90 -7.22 -32.01
CA TRP A 528 -15.65 -7.66 -30.63
C TRP A 528 -16.58 -8.76 -30.11
N PHE A 529 -17.89 -8.66 -30.36
CA PHE A 529 -18.91 -9.54 -29.74
C PHE A 529 -19.61 -10.47 -30.75
N GLN A 530 -18.85 -11.11 -31.64
CA GLN A 530 -19.41 -11.89 -32.76
C GLN A 530 -19.99 -13.26 -32.37
N THR A 531 -19.62 -13.83 -31.23
CA THR A 531 -19.99 -15.20 -30.85
C THR A 531 -21.49 -15.34 -30.58
N ARG A 532 -22.12 -16.37 -31.18
CA ARG A 532 -23.57 -16.65 -31.04
C ARG A 532 -23.92 -17.48 -29.79
N LEU A 533 -22.92 -18.03 -29.10
CA LEU A 533 -23.07 -18.96 -27.99
C LEU A 533 -23.32 -18.25 -26.64
N ALA A 534 -22.80 -17.03 -26.47
CA ALA A 534 -22.89 -16.29 -25.22
C ALA A 534 -24.16 -15.42 -25.15
N THR A 535 -24.81 -15.38 -23.99
CA THR A 535 -25.85 -14.38 -23.75
C THR A 535 -25.22 -13.02 -23.47
N LYS A 536 -25.95 -11.93 -23.73
CA LYS A 536 -25.47 -10.57 -23.42
C LYS A 536 -25.10 -10.41 -21.94
N THR A 537 -25.85 -11.10 -21.07
CA THR A 537 -25.61 -11.11 -19.62
C THR A 537 -24.30 -11.79 -19.29
N ASP A 538 -23.95 -12.90 -19.96
CA ASP A 538 -22.69 -13.62 -19.74
C ASP A 538 -21.51 -12.76 -20.20
N THR A 539 -21.58 -12.18 -21.40
CA THR A 539 -20.56 -11.25 -21.92
C THR A 539 -20.32 -10.08 -20.96
N ILE A 540 -21.38 -9.47 -20.43
CA ILE A 540 -21.28 -8.36 -19.47
C ILE A 540 -20.70 -8.85 -18.14
N THR A 541 -21.09 -10.04 -17.67
CA THR A 541 -20.56 -10.60 -16.43
C THR A 541 -19.05 -10.85 -16.56
N GLN A 542 -18.59 -11.42 -17.68
CA GLN A 542 -17.15 -11.59 -17.95
C GLN A 542 -16.42 -10.27 -18.10
N PHE A 543 -17.03 -9.28 -18.77
CA PHE A 543 -16.46 -7.95 -18.90
C PHE A 543 -16.28 -7.27 -17.54
N LEU A 544 -17.28 -7.36 -16.66
CA LEU A 544 -17.17 -6.81 -15.31
C LEU A 544 -16.09 -7.55 -14.50
N GLN A 545 -16.09 -8.89 -14.54
CA GLN A 545 -15.20 -9.74 -13.75
C GLN A 545 -13.72 -9.65 -14.18
N LEU A 546 -13.44 -9.70 -15.48
CA LEU A 546 -12.07 -9.85 -16.01
C LEU A 546 -11.45 -8.51 -16.45
N CYS A 547 -12.26 -7.47 -16.66
CA CYS A 547 -11.78 -6.18 -17.13
C CYS A 547 -12.07 -5.07 -16.12
N ILE A 548 -13.35 -4.77 -15.85
CA ILE A 548 -13.71 -3.57 -15.08
C ILE A 548 -13.26 -3.66 -13.62
N TYR A 549 -13.66 -4.67 -12.84
CA TYR A 549 -13.33 -4.73 -11.42
C TYR A 549 -11.81 -4.77 -11.15
N PRO A 550 -11.01 -5.63 -11.83
CA PRO A 550 -9.57 -5.63 -11.62
C PRO A 550 -8.93 -4.29 -11.98
N ARG A 551 -9.42 -3.62 -13.04
CA ARG A 551 -8.85 -2.34 -13.48
C ARG A 551 -9.24 -1.17 -12.57
N VAL A 552 -10.47 -1.15 -12.07
CA VAL A 552 -10.96 -0.12 -11.14
C VAL A 552 -10.21 -0.16 -9.82
N CYS A 553 -9.88 -1.35 -9.32
CA CYS A 553 -9.12 -1.49 -8.09
C CYS A 553 -7.63 -1.16 -8.24
N PHE A 554 -7.07 -1.07 -9.46
CA PHE A 554 -5.63 -0.98 -9.67
C PHE A 554 -5.02 0.41 -9.37
N THR A 555 -5.54 1.48 -9.99
CA THR A 555 -5.14 2.88 -9.76
C THR A 555 -6.33 3.83 -9.90
N ALA A 556 -6.21 5.03 -9.35
CA ALA A 556 -7.24 6.07 -9.49
C ALA A 556 -7.50 6.49 -10.95
N THR A 557 -6.47 6.56 -11.78
CA THR A 557 -6.59 6.89 -13.21
C THR A 557 -7.24 5.74 -14.00
N ASP A 558 -6.93 4.49 -13.64
CA ASP A 558 -7.57 3.32 -14.24
C ASP A 558 -9.06 3.20 -13.88
N ALA A 559 -9.47 3.62 -12.67
CA ALA A 559 -10.88 3.70 -12.29
C ALA A 559 -11.68 4.66 -13.19
N ILE A 560 -11.11 5.83 -13.50
CA ILE A 560 -11.72 6.81 -14.42
C ILE A 560 -11.72 6.26 -15.85
N TYR A 561 -10.60 5.67 -16.29
CA TYR A 561 -10.50 5.03 -17.60
C TYR A 561 -11.59 3.97 -17.80
N ALA A 562 -11.86 3.12 -16.81
CA ALA A 562 -12.89 2.09 -16.91
C ALA A 562 -14.28 2.68 -17.19
N ALA A 563 -14.64 3.77 -16.50
CA ALA A 563 -15.89 4.49 -16.73
C ALA A 563 -15.92 5.18 -18.11
N GLN A 564 -14.81 5.83 -18.51
CA GLN A 564 -14.68 6.47 -19.82
C GLN A 564 -14.77 5.45 -20.96
N PHE A 565 -14.14 4.29 -20.83
CA PHE A 565 -14.19 3.23 -21.84
C PHE A 565 -15.60 2.68 -21.99
N MET A 566 -16.33 2.47 -20.89
CA MET A 566 -17.75 2.10 -20.95
C MET A 566 -18.59 3.14 -21.71
N HIS A 567 -18.34 4.42 -21.46
CA HIS A 567 -18.99 5.51 -22.19
C HIS A 567 -18.61 5.47 -23.68
N VAL A 568 -17.34 5.26 -24.02
CA VAL A 568 -16.88 5.12 -25.41
C VAL A 568 -17.57 3.94 -26.11
N LEU A 569 -17.67 2.76 -25.48
CA LEU A 569 -18.39 1.62 -26.05
C LEU A 569 -19.85 1.95 -26.36
N HIS A 570 -20.50 2.72 -25.49
CA HIS A 570 -21.84 3.22 -25.71
C HIS A 570 -21.87 4.18 -26.91
N GLN A 571 -21.01 5.21 -26.94
CA GLN A 571 -20.92 6.20 -28.03
C GLN A 571 -20.69 5.55 -29.40
N LEU A 572 -19.86 4.51 -29.46
CA LEU A 572 -19.51 3.80 -30.68
C LEU A 572 -20.67 2.96 -31.24
N LYS A 573 -21.77 2.77 -30.50
CA LYS A 573 -22.88 1.86 -30.85
C LYS A 573 -22.39 0.43 -31.11
N THR A 574 -21.50 -0.05 -30.24
CA THR A 574 -20.93 -1.41 -30.31
C THR A 574 -22.02 -2.47 -30.47
N ALA A 575 -21.85 -3.34 -31.46
CA ALA A 575 -22.85 -4.35 -31.75
C ALA A 575 -22.97 -5.34 -30.58
N ARG A 576 -24.20 -5.67 -30.19
CA ARG A 576 -24.55 -6.66 -29.15
C ARG A 576 -24.11 -6.34 -27.71
N PHE A 577 -23.35 -5.28 -27.46
CA PHE A 577 -23.11 -4.77 -26.12
C PHE A 577 -24.35 -4.07 -25.56
N SER A 578 -24.76 -4.42 -24.33
CA SER A 578 -25.90 -3.79 -23.66
C SER A 578 -25.42 -2.88 -22.53
N THR A 579 -25.37 -1.58 -22.80
CA THR A 579 -25.01 -0.56 -21.81
C THR A 579 -25.96 -0.60 -20.62
N LEU A 580 -27.27 -0.76 -20.86
CA LEU A 580 -28.27 -0.79 -19.80
C LEU A 580 -28.08 -1.96 -18.82
N ILE A 581 -27.79 -3.17 -19.34
CA ILE A 581 -27.55 -4.35 -18.48
C ILE A 581 -26.23 -4.18 -17.70
N CYS A 582 -25.21 -3.58 -18.33
CA CYS A 582 -23.94 -3.30 -17.68
C CYS A 582 -24.13 -2.36 -16.48
N LEU A 583 -24.86 -1.25 -16.68
CA LEU A 583 -25.19 -0.31 -15.61
C LEU A 583 -26.07 -0.95 -14.52
N ASP A 584 -27.09 -1.73 -14.90
CA ASP A 584 -27.96 -2.40 -13.93
C ASP A 584 -27.19 -3.41 -13.07
N ARG A 585 -26.18 -4.11 -13.61
CA ARG A 585 -25.32 -5.01 -12.82
C ARG A 585 -24.41 -4.25 -11.85
N ILE A 586 -23.79 -3.16 -12.30
CA ILE A 586 -22.92 -2.34 -11.45
C ILE A 586 -23.69 -1.78 -10.25
N PHE A 587 -24.90 -1.23 -10.47
CA PHE A 587 -25.66 -0.58 -9.41
C PHE A 587 -26.46 -1.53 -8.52
N ASN A 588 -26.79 -2.73 -8.98
CA ASN A 588 -27.52 -3.70 -8.13
C ASN A 588 -26.60 -4.43 -7.13
N ASP A 589 -25.32 -4.63 -7.46
CA ASP A 589 -24.42 -5.54 -6.72
C ASP A 589 -23.32 -4.82 -5.90
N ILE A 590 -23.51 -3.54 -5.55
CA ILE A 590 -22.49 -2.68 -4.88
C ILE A 590 -22.01 -3.21 -3.53
N THR A 591 -22.85 -3.93 -2.78
CA THR A 591 -22.53 -4.41 -1.43
C THR A 591 -21.28 -5.29 -1.41
N LEU A 592 -21.13 -6.20 -2.38
CA LEU A 592 -20.03 -7.16 -2.42
C LEU A 592 -18.69 -6.50 -2.75
N PRO A 593 -18.52 -5.74 -3.85
CA PRO A 593 -17.29 -5.01 -4.13
C PRO A 593 -16.87 -4.11 -2.96
N THR A 594 -17.81 -3.34 -2.40
CA THR A 594 -17.53 -2.44 -1.27
C THR A 594 -17.02 -3.20 -0.04
N SER A 595 -17.49 -4.43 0.18
CA SER A 595 -17.12 -5.24 1.34
C SER A 595 -15.80 -5.98 1.16
N MET A 596 -15.37 -6.24 -0.08
CA MET A 596 -14.16 -6.99 -0.41
C MET A 596 -12.92 -6.10 -0.59
N CYS A 597 -13.13 -4.83 -0.97
CA CYS A 597 -12.04 -3.89 -1.20
C CYS A 597 -11.22 -3.57 0.06
N THR A 598 -9.96 -3.20 -0.12
CA THR A 598 -9.19 -2.44 0.88
C THR A 598 -9.70 -0.99 1.00
N GLU A 599 -9.17 -0.21 1.95
CA GLU A 599 -9.55 1.20 2.12
C GLU A 599 -9.22 2.03 0.85
N ASN A 600 -8.05 1.79 0.23
CA ASN A 600 -7.67 2.49 -1.01
C ASN A 600 -8.44 1.99 -2.24
N GLU A 601 -8.71 0.69 -2.34
CA GLU A 601 -9.55 0.15 -3.43
C GLU A 601 -10.98 0.68 -3.34
N ALA A 602 -11.56 0.78 -2.14
CA ALA A 602 -12.88 1.34 -1.92
C ALA A 602 -12.94 2.81 -2.37
N HIS A 603 -11.85 3.56 -2.18
CA HIS A 603 -11.73 4.93 -2.67
C HIS A 603 -11.72 5.00 -4.20
N ARG A 604 -10.92 4.16 -4.86
CA ARG A 604 -10.87 4.05 -6.34
C ARG A 604 -12.21 3.60 -6.92
N TYR A 605 -12.86 2.62 -6.29
CA TYR A 605 -14.19 2.15 -6.66
C TYR A 605 -15.26 3.25 -6.50
N GLY A 606 -15.19 4.04 -5.43
CA GLY A 606 -16.06 5.20 -5.23
C GLY A 606 -15.93 6.24 -6.34
N ARG A 607 -14.70 6.50 -6.83
CA ARG A 607 -14.46 7.38 -7.99
C ARG A 607 -15.06 6.81 -9.28
N PHE A 608 -14.87 5.51 -9.53
CA PHE A 608 -15.50 4.83 -10.66
C PHE A 608 -17.03 4.97 -10.62
N LEU A 609 -17.65 4.70 -9.46
CA LEU A 609 -19.09 4.85 -9.28
C LEU A 609 -19.55 6.29 -9.51
N CYS A 610 -18.80 7.29 -9.04
CA CYS A 610 -19.12 8.70 -9.28
C CYS A 610 -19.10 9.03 -10.78
N ALA A 611 -18.06 8.63 -11.50
CA ALA A 611 -17.94 8.86 -12.95
C ALA A 611 -19.05 8.15 -13.76
N VAL A 612 -19.44 6.93 -13.35
CA VAL A 612 -20.58 6.23 -13.97
C VAL A 612 -21.91 6.93 -13.64
N LEU A 613 -22.09 7.40 -12.40
CA LEU A 613 -23.27 8.16 -11.98
C LEU A 613 -23.39 9.49 -12.73
N GLU A 614 -22.30 10.19 -13.01
CA GLU A 614 -22.29 11.42 -13.81
C GLU A 614 -22.91 11.19 -15.19
N LEU A 615 -22.53 10.10 -15.86
CA LEU A 615 -23.10 9.71 -17.15
C LEU A 615 -24.60 9.42 -17.04
N VAL A 616 -24.99 8.63 -16.04
CA VAL A 616 -26.39 8.26 -15.79
C VAL A 616 -27.25 9.49 -15.50
N MET A 617 -26.72 10.41 -14.69
CA MET A 617 -27.41 11.63 -14.27
C MET A 617 -27.49 12.65 -15.41
N ARG A 618 -26.49 12.72 -16.29
CA ARG A 618 -26.55 13.52 -17.53
C ARG A 618 -27.72 13.10 -18.41
N TRP A 619 -27.90 11.80 -18.64
CA TRP A 619 -29.04 11.27 -19.37
C TRP A 619 -30.36 11.46 -18.63
N HIS A 620 -30.35 11.47 -17.29
CA HIS A 620 -31.54 11.75 -16.51
C HIS A 620 -31.94 13.23 -16.56
N ALA A 621 -30.98 14.16 -16.64
CA ALA A 621 -31.24 15.60 -16.51
C ALA A 621 -32.02 16.21 -17.66
N SER A 622 -31.87 15.69 -18.89
CA SER A 622 -32.56 16.20 -20.07
C SER A 622 -33.06 15.06 -20.96
N GLU A 623 -34.35 15.11 -21.30
CA GLU A 623 -34.97 14.20 -22.25
C GLU A 623 -34.36 14.34 -23.66
N GLU A 624 -33.98 15.57 -24.06
CA GLU A 624 -33.34 15.82 -25.34
C GLU A 624 -32.00 15.09 -25.45
N VAL A 625 -31.18 15.18 -24.39
CA VAL A 625 -29.89 14.49 -24.32
C VAL A 625 -30.08 12.97 -24.34
N PHE A 626 -31.06 12.45 -23.60
CA PHE A 626 -31.39 11.02 -23.62
C PHE A 626 -31.81 10.53 -25.01
N ASN A 627 -32.66 11.28 -25.71
CA ASN A 627 -33.12 10.90 -27.04
C ASN A 627 -32.00 10.95 -28.08
N GLN A 628 -31.07 11.91 -27.96
CA GLN A 628 -29.90 12.02 -28.83
C GLN A 628 -28.86 10.93 -28.56
N GLU A 629 -28.50 10.71 -27.29
CA GLU A 629 -27.37 9.85 -26.89
C GLU A 629 -27.80 8.38 -26.64
N CYS A 630 -29.05 8.10 -26.26
CA CYS A 630 -29.49 6.75 -25.88
C CYS A 630 -30.61 6.20 -26.77
N GLY A 631 -31.52 7.04 -27.26
CA GLY A 631 -32.75 6.63 -27.95
C GLY A 631 -32.51 5.59 -29.05
N GLN A 632 -31.60 5.87 -30.00
CA GLN A 632 -31.32 4.99 -31.14
C GLN A 632 -30.16 4.02 -30.93
N TYR A 633 -29.67 3.86 -29.70
CA TYR A 633 -28.44 3.12 -29.44
C TYR A 633 -28.72 1.65 -29.13
N PRO A 634 -27.91 0.70 -29.66
CA PRO A 634 -28.13 -0.74 -29.46
C PRO A 634 -28.05 -1.16 -27.98
N GLY A 635 -27.38 -0.35 -27.15
CA GLY A 635 -27.20 -0.59 -25.72
C GLY A 635 -28.46 -0.40 -24.85
N PHE A 636 -29.53 0.21 -25.39
CA PHE A 636 -30.78 0.53 -24.67
C PHE A 636 -32.02 -0.20 -25.20
N VAL A 637 -31.83 -1.20 -26.06
CA VAL A 637 -32.92 -2.05 -26.56
C VAL A 637 -33.29 -3.11 -25.52
N THR A 638 -34.55 -3.14 -25.09
CA THR A 638 -35.03 -3.95 -23.95
C THR A 638 -35.54 -5.33 -24.33
N VAL A 639 -36.02 -5.52 -25.57
CA VAL A 639 -36.49 -6.81 -26.09
C VAL A 639 -35.86 -7.09 -27.44
N PHE A 640 -35.03 -8.13 -27.51
CA PHE A 640 -34.62 -8.73 -28.77
C PHE A 640 -35.43 -10.02 -28.95
N ARG A 641 -36.43 -9.98 -29.84
CA ARG A 641 -37.07 -11.24 -30.27
C ARG A 641 -35.97 -12.10 -30.91
N LYS A 642 -35.78 -13.32 -30.39
CA LYS A 642 -35.12 -14.38 -31.16
C LYS A 642 -35.88 -14.44 -32.48
N THR A 643 -35.21 -14.14 -33.59
CA THR A 643 -35.78 -14.25 -34.93
C THR A 643 -36.09 -15.72 -35.23
N TYR A 644 -37.23 -16.20 -34.73
CA TYR A 644 -37.95 -17.28 -35.39
C TYR A 644 -38.48 -16.71 -36.70
N GLN A 645 -38.25 -17.47 -37.76
CA GLN A 645 -38.55 -17.14 -39.13
C GLN A 645 -39.95 -16.53 -39.30
N GLY A 646 -40.04 -15.40 -40.01
CA GLY A 646 -41.22 -15.11 -40.82
C GLY A 646 -42.27 -14.13 -40.32
N LEU A 647 -42.01 -13.18 -39.42
CA LEU A 647 -42.92 -12.04 -39.21
C LEU A 647 -42.19 -10.68 -39.13
N ASP A 648 -42.57 -9.82 -40.08
CA ASP A 648 -42.46 -8.36 -40.18
C ASP A 648 -41.14 -7.69 -39.80
N ALA A 649 -40.32 -7.44 -40.83
CA ALA A 649 -39.14 -6.57 -40.82
C ALA A 649 -39.44 -5.08 -40.53
N ASN A 650 -40.67 -4.71 -40.18
CA ASN A 650 -41.13 -3.33 -40.06
C ASN A 650 -41.47 -2.88 -38.63
N THR A 651 -41.30 -3.74 -37.61
CA THR A 651 -41.52 -3.34 -36.21
C THR A 651 -40.18 -2.97 -35.59
N LYS A 652 -39.96 -1.67 -35.33
CA LYS A 652 -38.74 -1.17 -34.66
C LYS A 652 -38.55 -1.91 -33.31
N PRO A 653 -37.31 -2.27 -32.94
CA PRO A 653 -37.06 -2.84 -31.62
C PRO A 653 -37.56 -1.89 -30.53
N ASP A 654 -38.29 -2.40 -29.52
CA ASP A 654 -38.77 -1.59 -28.40
C ASP A 654 -37.57 -0.99 -27.65
N GLN A 655 -37.40 0.31 -27.84
CA GLN A 655 -36.37 1.12 -27.16
C GLN A 655 -36.90 1.58 -25.80
N LEU A 656 -36.01 1.69 -24.82
CA LEU A 656 -36.38 2.21 -23.50
C LEU A 656 -36.82 3.68 -23.62
N GLN A 657 -38.07 3.95 -23.25
CA GLN A 657 -38.60 5.32 -23.15
C GLN A 657 -37.96 6.08 -21.98
N TYR A 658 -37.89 7.40 -22.08
CA TYR A 658 -37.27 8.27 -21.09
C TYR A 658 -37.86 8.11 -19.68
N GLU A 659 -39.19 8.04 -19.52
CA GLU A 659 -39.81 7.83 -18.20
C GLU A 659 -39.47 6.47 -17.59
N ASN A 660 -39.40 5.41 -18.40
CA ASN A 660 -38.94 4.11 -17.94
C ASN A 660 -37.47 4.14 -17.50
N TYR A 661 -36.63 4.90 -18.21
CA TYR A 661 -35.26 5.15 -17.78
C TYR A 661 -35.20 5.86 -16.41
N ARG A 662 -36.03 6.88 -16.17
CA ARG A 662 -36.11 7.55 -14.86
C ARG A 662 -36.50 6.60 -13.73
N HIS A 663 -37.44 5.70 -13.97
CA HIS A 663 -37.78 4.64 -12.99
C HIS A 663 -36.61 3.70 -12.71
N VAL A 664 -35.82 3.35 -13.73
CA VAL A 664 -34.60 2.55 -13.57
C VAL A 664 -33.54 3.29 -12.76
N VAL A 665 -33.32 4.58 -13.03
CA VAL A 665 -32.38 5.41 -12.25
C VAL A 665 -32.82 5.52 -10.79
N HIS A 666 -34.12 5.72 -10.53
CA HIS A 666 -34.66 5.69 -9.17
C HIS A 666 -34.40 4.35 -8.48
N LYS A 667 -34.59 3.22 -9.19
CA LYS A 667 -34.25 1.88 -8.69
C LYS A 667 -32.76 1.77 -8.35
N TRP A 668 -31.85 2.29 -9.19
CA TRP A 668 -30.41 2.27 -8.92
C TRP A 668 -30.04 3.11 -7.67
N HIS A 669 -30.61 4.31 -7.51
CA HIS A 669 -30.42 5.11 -6.30
C HIS A 669 -30.92 4.39 -5.04
N TYR A 670 -32.07 3.71 -5.12
CA TYR A 670 -32.57 2.88 -4.03
C TYR A 670 -31.62 1.72 -3.71
N ARG A 671 -31.04 1.06 -4.72
CA ARG A 671 -30.08 -0.04 -4.54
C ARG A 671 -28.78 0.42 -3.90
N ILE A 672 -28.26 1.58 -4.31
CA ILE A 672 -27.12 2.25 -3.65
C ILE A 672 -27.45 2.48 -2.17
N THR A 673 -28.61 3.07 -1.87
CA THR A 673 -29.07 3.31 -0.48
C THR A 673 -29.07 2.01 0.32
N LYS A 674 -29.70 0.97 -0.22
CA LYS A 674 -29.80 -0.34 0.44
C LYS A 674 -28.43 -0.98 0.68
N ALA A 675 -27.53 -0.88 -0.29
CA ALA A 675 -26.18 -1.43 -0.19
C ALA A 675 -25.36 -0.72 0.91
N ILE A 676 -25.38 0.62 0.92
CA ILE A 676 -24.65 1.41 1.92
C ILE A 676 -25.22 1.15 3.31
N VAL A 677 -26.55 1.14 3.48
CA VAL A 677 -27.18 0.84 4.78
C VAL A 677 -26.78 -0.56 5.26
N ALA A 678 -26.78 -1.57 4.38
CA ALA A 678 -26.36 -2.92 4.75
C ALA A 678 -24.90 -2.98 5.22
N CYS A 679 -23.99 -2.25 4.57
CA CYS A 679 -22.59 -2.17 4.99
C CYS A 679 -22.39 -1.36 6.29
N LEU A 680 -23.20 -0.32 6.53
CA LEU A 680 -23.16 0.46 7.77
C LEU A 680 -23.71 -0.31 8.98
N GLU A 681 -24.70 -1.19 8.76
CA GLU A 681 -25.34 -2.02 9.79
C GLU A 681 -24.62 -3.36 10.02
N SER A 682 -23.54 -3.66 9.29
CA SER A 682 -22.90 -4.99 9.34
C SER A 682 -22.10 -5.27 10.61
N GLY A 683 -21.77 -4.23 11.39
CA GLY A 683 -20.94 -4.33 12.59
C GLY A 683 -19.45 -4.60 12.32
N ASN A 684 -19.04 -4.80 11.07
CA ASN A 684 -17.64 -5.01 10.70
C ASN A 684 -16.94 -3.68 10.37
N TYR A 685 -15.83 -3.40 11.06
CA TYR A 685 -15.03 -2.19 10.88
C TYR A 685 -14.70 -1.89 9.40
N VAL A 686 -14.22 -2.87 8.64
CA VAL A 686 -13.74 -2.67 7.27
C VAL A 686 -14.90 -2.30 6.34
N GLN A 687 -16.03 -3.00 6.45
CA GLN A 687 -17.20 -2.73 5.63
C GLN A 687 -17.80 -1.36 5.91
N ILE A 688 -17.87 -0.96 7.19
CA ILE A 688 -18.36 0.36 7.58
C ILE A 688 -17.41 1.45 7.05
N ARG A 689 -16.09 1.27 7.20
CA ARG A 689 -15.08 2.22 6.72
C ARG A 689 -15.16 2.38 5.20
N ASN A 690 -15.18 1.27 4.46
CA ASN A 690 -15.27 1.29 2.99
C ASN A 690 -16.57 1.93 2.50
N ALA A 691 -17.71 1.65 3.15
CA ALA A 691 -18.99 2.25 2.80
C ALA A 691 -18.98 3.78 2.99
N LEU A 692 -18.35 4.27 4.07
CA LEU A 692 -18.17 5.71 4.28
C LEU A 692 -17.25 6.32 3.22
N ILE A 693 -16.13 5.67 2.90
CA ILE A 693 -15.20 6.12 1.84
C ILE A 693 -15.93 6.22 0.49
N VAL A 694 -16.63 5.17 0.07
CA VAL A 694 -17.41 5.18 -1.18
C VAL A 694 -18.48 6.27 -1.14
N LEU A 695 -19.22 6.40 -0.03
CA LEU A 695 -20.26 7.42 0.13
C LEU A 695 -19.69 8.83 -0.06
N THR A 696 -18.55 9.16 0.58
CA THR A 696 -17.93 10.49 0.46
C THR A 696 -17.55 10.84 -0.98
N ARG A 697 -17.16 9.85 -1.79
CA ARG A 697 -16.76 10.04 -3.19
C ARG A 697 -17.95 10.21 -4.12
N ILE A 698 -19.07 9.54 -3.87
CA ILE A 698 -20.27 9.65 -4.73
C ILE A 698 -21.18 10.85 -4.38
N LEU A 699 -20.86 11.62 -3.32
CA LEU A 699 -21.64 12.79 -2.86
C LEU A 699 -22.06 13.78 -3.96
N PRO A 700 -21.22 14.12 -4.96
CA PRO A 700 -21.61 15.09 -5.99
C PRO A 700 -22.88 14.68 -6.77
N GLN A 701 -23.04 13.37 -7.02
CA GLN A 701 -24.15 12.83 -7.81
C GLN A 701 -25.22 12.12 -6.98
N TYR A 702 -24.89 11.71 -5.76
CA TYR A 702 -25.79 10.97 -4.89
C TYR A 702 -25.65 11.46 -3.44
N PRO A 703 -26.76 11.67 -2.68
CA PRO A 703 -28.16 11.44 -3.04
C PRO A 703 -28.85 12.70 -3.58
N LYS A 704 -29.63 12.58 -4.67
CA LYS A 704 -30.53 13.65 -5.15
C LYS A 704 -31.95 13.57 -4.57
N ILE A 705 -32.31 12.45 -3.94
CA ILE A 705 -33.64 12.19 -3.38
C ILE A 705 -33.58 12.31 -1.86
N THR A 706 -34.38 13.21 -1.29
CA THR A 706 -34.40 13.53 0.15
C THR A 706 -34.68 12.31 1.02
N GLN A 707 -35.58 11.42 0.59
CA GLN A 707 -35.93 10.21 1.35
C GLN A 707 -34.70 9.29 1.53
N PHE A 708 -33.92 9.08 0.47
CA PHE A 708 -32.70 8.27 0.51
C PHE A 708 -31.60 8.95 1.32
N GLY A 709 -31.42 10.26 1.17
CA GLY A 709 -30.50 11.04 1.99
C GLY A 709 -30.80 10.93 3.48
N SER A 710 -32.07 11.14 3.87
CA SER A 710 -32.51 11.04 5.28
C SER A 710 -32.35 9.63 5.87
N ALA A 711 -32.40 8.59 5.04
CA ALA A 711 -32.21 7.21 5.48
C ALA A 711 -30.73 6.96 5.81
N VAL A 712 -29.82 7.38 4.93
CA VAL A 712 -28.37 7.27 5.14
C VAL A 712 -27.94 8.13 6.34
N GLU A 713 -28.39 9.39 6.40
CA GLU A 713 -28.05 10.33 7.47
C GLU A 713 -28.45 9.80 8.86
N ARG A 714 -29.68 9.27 9.01
CA ARG A 714 -30.12 8.65 10.27
C ARG A 714 -29.22 7.49 10.70
N ARG A 715 -28.70 6.70 9.76
CA ARG A 715 -27.81 5.57 10.06
C ARG A 715 -26.38 6.01 10.39
N VAL A 716 -25.87 7.02 9.69
CA VAL A 716 -24.56 7.61 10.01
C VAL A 716 -24.59 8.28 11.38
N ASN A 717 -25.65 9.01 11.73
CA ASN A 717 -25.81 9.62 13.06
C ASN A 717 -25.89 8.55 14.16
N LYS A 718 -26.68 7.50 13.94
CA LYS A 718 -26.74 6.35 14.85
C LYS A 718 -25.36 5.72 15.07
N LEU A 719 -24.62 5.50 13.99
CA LEU A 719 -23.26 4.95 14.05
C LEU A 719 -22.30 5.88 14.80
N LYS A 720 -22.41 7.19 14.58
CA LYS A 720 -21.62 8.21 15.28
C LYS A 720 -21.87 8.19 16.78
N ASP A 721 -23.12 8.02 17.21
CA ASP A 721 -23.49 7.95 18.62
C ASP A 721 -23.04 6.63 19.26
N GLU A 722 -23.16 5.50 18.55
CA GLU A 722 -22.78 4.16 19.04
C GLU A 722 -21.25 3.97 19.15
N GLU A 723 -20.48 4.55 18.23
CA GLU A 723 -19.02 4.34 18.12
C GLU A 723 -18.17 5.52 18.64
N LYS A 724 -18.81 6.52 19.26
CA LYS A 724 -18.20 7.80 19.69
C LYS A 724 -16.91 7.65 20.52
N ASP A 725 -16.84 6.61 21.34
CA ASP A 725 -15.74 6.35 22.26
C ASP A 725 -14.72 5.33 21.72
N ARG A 726 -15.09 4.52 20.72
CA ARG A 726 -14.25 3.46 20.14
C ARG A 726 -13.58 3.88 18.84
N ARG A 727 -14.19 4.79 18.08
CA ARG A 727 -13.72 5.22 16.76
C ARG A 727 -13.64 6.75 16.66
N PRO A 728 -12.49 7.34 17.03
CA PRO A 728 -12.29 8.78 16.87
C PRO A 728 -12.24 9.22 15.40
N ASP A 729 -12.02 8.30 14.45
CA ASP A 729 -12.00 8.55 13.00
C ASP A 729 -13.39 8.81 12.39
N LEU A 730 -14.47 8.60 13.15
CA LEU A 730 -15.86 8.89 12.74
C LEU A 730 -16.40 10.24 13.26
N LYS A 731 -15.64 10.95 14.10
CA LYS A 731 -16.06 12.26 14.62
C LYS A 731 -16.00 13.31 13.54
#